data_AF-A0A6B0VE87-F1
#
_entry.id   AF-A0A6B0VE87-F1
#
_cell.length_a   1.000
_cell.length_b   1.000
_cell.length_c   1.000
_cell.angle_alpha   90.00
_cell.angle_beta   90.00
_cell.angle_gamma   90.00
#
_symmetry.space_group_name_H-M   'P 1'
#
loop_
_entity.id
_entity.type
_entity.pdbx_description
1 polymer ?
#
loop_
_entity_poly.entity_id
_entity_poly.type
_entity_poly.pdbx_seq_one_letter_code
_entity_poly.pdbx_strand_id
1 'polypeptide(L)'
;PNNLACSAVNAPNNLACSAVNAPNNLACSAVNAPNNLACSGVSAPNNLLPADVSTNIEKDPCGNSELSSSSTADSSACQLQESKEKVLDLQRKLQNAQKRVQCATKGTMRGVPWSDSTIQMALQLRFACGSKGYSYVRGNLVPLPSERTLQRRIEDIKFLPGILTELLPSLAKKVETMHTEERHAALLMDEMQITTGLDYDQSSKKVLGYSTVKPGPGAAQSDPTYASHALVFMLGGMPSRWKQVIGYHFTCSSFDPKKVKKVLFKIIQQCEEIDIAIDAVISDMGPGNQAIWRLCGITASQFGPKVVSCKHPCAGETSRQLHFLADAPHLLKNIRGHLTRGQEFILPADVQEKYNLPSNRVSLEHVQKLVSIDSQHDLKLAPHIKEKHLNPSHFDKMDVGSAYALLNHAVGAAIRYLVQEGMMGEEALTTAWFLELVFKWFSLMTSRTIKLAMSELNPTKHEEAVAFLEEVVCIFSRLSIYKQGQRECFKPCQAGMIVTTKSALKLQQLYLQEKKFKFLFMSRTTQDCLENLFSLIRQKNPVPRALDFKVSLRLITLSQFFAPCKSGSYDEDPAEHLLSYMKTKPPQQKTSTDEDSELPDCLLKSISEEEKASLHYVAGYAARNVRKKHTLCSSCTACLVDKNNKNHSELTALKSYTGDKGKNPLFMVSAPCFTLLENAEVFFQCNEKKLVTSQISLDTFGKEYLKNHPSDLPQ
;
A
#
# COMPACT_ATOMS: atom_id res chain seq x y z
N PRO A 1 65.05 -1.81 -37.89
CA PRO A 1 64.43 -1.93 -39.24
C PRO A 1 62.93 -1.64 -39.15
N ASN A 2 62.59 -0.35 -39.40
CA ASN A 2 61.48 0.20 -40.19
C ASN A 2 60.13 -0.53 -40.18
N ASN A 3 58.96 0.10 -40.18
CA ASN A 3 58.46 1.46 -40.00
C ASN A 3 56.93 1.33 -40.16
N LEU A 4 56.19 2.19 -39.46
CA LEU A 4 54.92 2.84 -39.82
C LEU A 4 54.20 2.46 -41.14
N ALA A 5 52.86 2.39 -41.10
CA ALA A 5 52.00 3.33 -41.84
C ALA A 5 50.48 3.17 -41.56
N CYS A 6 49.86 4.28 -41.15
CA CYS A 6 48.44 4.59 -41.36
C CYS A 6 48.26 5.31 -42.71
N SER A 7 47.13 5.09 -43.40
CA SER A 7 46.36 6.05 -44.26
C SER A 7 45.15 5.27 -44.85
N ALA A 8 43.88 5.66 -44.68
CA ALA A 8 43.13 6.83 -45.18
C ALA A 8 42.98 6.77 -46.73
N VAL A 9 41.85 6.97 -47.41
CA VAL A 9 40.71 7.91 -47.30
C VAL A 9 39.61 7.45 -48.31
N ASN A 10 38.30 7.64 -48.03
CA ASN A 10 37.36 8.45 -48.84
C ASN A 10 35.87 8.29 -48.46
N ALA A 11 35.33 9.38 -47.95
CA ALA A 11 33.91 9.73 -47.91
C ALA A 11 33.50 10.41 -49.24
N PRO A 12 32.19 10.53 -49.52
CA PRO A 12 31.65 11.66 -50.24
C PRO A 12 31.01 12.65 -49.27
N ASN A 13 31.28 13.92 -49.54
CA ASN A 13 30.87 15.12 -48.82
C ASN A 13 29.75 15.85 -49.59
N ASN A 14 29.07 16.75 -48.86
CA ASN A 14 28.36 17.98 -49.30
C ASN A 14 26.90 17.85 -49.78
N LEU A 15 25.95 18.73 -49.41
CA LEU A 15 25.87 19.86 -48.45
C LEU A 15 24.41 20.36 -48.47
N ALA A 16 23.85 20.73 -47.32
CA ALA A 16 23.13 22.00 -47.12
C ALA A 16 22.58 22.10 -45.68
N CYS A 17 23.11 23.08 -44.93
CA CYS A 17 22.61 23.51 -43.63
C CYS A 17 21.36 24.40 -43.80
N SER A 18 20.38 24.21 -42.92
CA SER A 18 19.48 25.29 -42.46
C SER A 18 19.18 25.08 -40.99
N ALA A 19 19.66 26.00 -40.15
CA ALA A 19 19.38 26.07 -38.73
C ALA A 19 18.03 26.76 -38.48
N VAL A 20 17.14 26.15 -37.69
CA VAL A 20 16.05 26.86 -36.98
C VAL A 20 15.75 26.17 -35.63
N ASN A 21 16.18 26.85 -34.57
CA ASN A 21 15.57 27.04 -33.26
C ASN A 21 14.99 25.85 -32.46
N ALA A 22 15.74 25.44 -31.45
CA ALA A 22 15.21 24.87 -30.21
C ALA A 22 14.53 25.96 -29.36
N PRO A 23 13.30 25.76 -28.86
CA PRO A 23 12.76 26.60 -27.81
C PRO A 23 13.16 26.06 -26.43
N ASN A 24 13.92 26.88 -25.71
CA ASN A 24 13.85 26.96 -24.26
C ASN A 24 12.40 27.27 -23.85
N ASN A 25 11.81 26.41 -23.00
CA ASN A 25 10.82 26.71 -21.95
C ASN A 25 9.95 25.48 -21.68
N LEU A 26 10.27 24.75 -20.61
CA LEU A 26 9.31 23.91 -19.90
C LEU A 26 9.46 24.21 -18.41
N ALA A 27 8.70 25.22 -17.98
CA ALA A 27 8.47 25.53 -16.58
C ALA A 27 7.73 24.36 -15.93
N CYS A 28 8.39 23.68 -15.00
CA CYS A 28 7.74 22.77 -14.06
C CYS A 28 6.91 23.61 -13.07
N SER A 29 5.58 23.48 -13.15
CA SER A 29 4.67 23.98 -12.13
C SER A 29 4.90 23.21 -10.81
N ALA A 30 5.30 23.97 -9.79
CA ALA A 30 5.49 23.47 -8.45
C ALA A 30 4.12 23.19 -7.80
N VAL A 31 3.95 21.98 -7.30
CA VAL A 31 2.83 21.61 -6.43
C VAL A 31 3.08 22.21 -5.05
N ASN A 32 2.26 23.19 -4.67
CA ASN A 32 2.29 23.85 -3.37
C ASN A 32 1.86 22.89 -2.26
N ALA A 33 2.70 22.77 -1.22
CA ALA A 33 2.36 22.20 0.07
C ALA A 33 2.24 23.33 1.10
N PRO A 34 1.30 23.28 2.06
CA PRO A 34 1.06 24.38 2.99
C PRO A 34 2.16 24.49 4.04
N ASN A 35 2.87 25.63 4.04
CA ASN A 35 3.70 26.09 5.14
C ASN A 35 2.80 26.74 6.21
N ASN A 36 2.95 26.35 7.47
CA ASN A 36 2.78 27.23 8.64
C ASN A 36 3.16 26.45 9.92
N LEU A 37 4.40 26.63 10.39
CA LEU A 37 4.75 26.49 11.80
C LEU A 37 5.50 27.76 12.20
N ALA A 38 4.86 28.57 13.05
CA ALA A 38 5.50 29.67 13.75
C ALA A 38 6.29 29.08 14.93
N CYS A 39 7.60 29.31 14.95
CA CYS A 39 8.46 29.02 16.10
C CYS A 39 8.54 30.27 16.98
N SER A 40 7.97 30.21 18.18
CA SER A 40 8.26 31.17 19.26
C SER A 40 9.64 30.86 19.85
N GLY A 41 10.53 31.86 19.85
CA GLY A 41 11.88 31.75 20.39
C GLY A 41 11.89 31.65 21.92
N VAL A 42 12.71 30.73 22.43
CA VAL A 42 13.17 30.72 23.83
C VAL A 42 14.68 30.65 23.81
N SER A 43 15.28 31.67 24.42
CA SER A 43 16.69 31.93 24.63
C SER A 43 17.38 30.81 25.44
N ALA A 44 18.52 30.32 24.93
CA ALA A 44 19.44 29.45 25.64
C ALA A 44 20.52 30.29 26.37
N PRO A 45 20.88 29.97 27.62
CA PRO A 45 22.16 30.38 28.18
C PRO A 45 23.22 29.30 27.94
N ASN A 46 24.39 29.78 27.53
CA ASN A 46 25.65 29.06 27.43
C ASN A 46 26.22 28.67 28.80
N ASN A 47 27.16 27.72 28.74
CA ASN A 47 28.15 27.30 29.73
C ASN A 47 27.76 26.12 30.62
N LEU A 48 28.49 25.01 30.50
CA LEU A 48 29.43 24.55 31.54
C LEU A 48 30.16 23.28 31.09
N LEU A 49 31.49 23.34 31.19
CA LEU A 49 32.44 22.21 31.16
C LEU A 49 32.44 21.48 32.52
N PRO A 50 33.06 20.28 32.62
CA PRO A 50 32.68 19.24 33.57
C PRO A 50 33.45 19.32 34.89
N ALA A 51 32.84 18.84 35.98
CA ALA A 51 33.54 18.55 37.24
C ALA A 51 32.98 17.28 37.90
N ASP A 52 33.86 16.30 37.98
CA ASP A 52 34.17 15.37 39.05
C ASP A 52 33.09 14.69 39.92
N VAL A 53 33.29 13.38 39.97
CA VAL A 53 32.79 12.40 40.93
C VAL A 53 33.17 12.80 42.35
N SER A 54 32.21 12.77 43.27
CA SER A 54 32.48 12.53 44.69
C SER A 54 31.30 11.83 45.33
N THR A 55 31.63 10.69 45.95
CA THR A 55 30.83 9.84 46.82
C THR A 55 30.24 10.61 47.99
N ASN A 56 29.03 10.28 48.41
CA ASN A 56 28.76 10.05 49.83
C ASN A 56 27.50 9.20 50.05
N ILE A 57 27.70 8.20 50.90
CA ILE A 57 26.73 7.28 51.47
C ILE A 57 26.18 7.97 52.72
N GLU A 58 24.87 8.10 52.84
CA GLU A 58 24.22 8.18 54.16
C GLU A 58 23.02 7.24 54.22
N LYS A 59 23.03 6.49 55.33
CA LYS A 59 22.07 5.47 55.75
C LYS A 59 20.84 6.15 56.33
N ASP A 60 19.68 5.54 56.18
CA ASP A 60 18.65 5.57 57.23
C ASP A 60 17.80 4.27 57.21
N PRO A 61 17.19 3.89 58.35
CA PRO A 61 17.05 2.50 58.74
C PRO A 61 15.64 1.91 58.58
N CYS A 62 15.61 0.59 58.77
CA CYS A 62 14.49 -0.34 58.62
C CYS A 62 13.19 0.00 59.37
N GLY A 63 12.07 -0.39 58.76
CA GLY A 63 10.83 -0.78 59.44
C GLY A 63 10.30 -2.07 58.81
N ASN A 64 10.24 -3.13 59.62
CA ASN A 64 9.80 -4.49 59.25
C ASN A 64 8.29 -4.57 58.96
N SER A 65 7.91 -5.38 57.96
CA SER A 65 6.81 -6.34 58.09
C SER A 65 6.94 -7.49 57.07
N GLU A 66 7.09 -8.69 57.63
CA GLU A 66 6.89 -10.03 57.07
C GLU A 66 5.42 -10.21 56.59
N LEU A 67 4.94 -11.10 55.70
CA LEU A 67 5.45 -12.21 54.89
C LEU A 67 4.33 -12.53 53.86
N SER A 68 4.65 -12.90 52.60
CA SER A 68 3.90 -13.90 51.81
C SER A 68 4.61 -14.17 50.47
N SER A 69 5.61 -15.05 50.52
CA SER A 69 6.40 -15.53 49.40
C SER A 69 5.78 -16.80 48.81
N SER A 70 5.29 -16.73 47.57
CA SER A 70 5.27 -17.89 46.65
C SER A 70 4.98 -17.55 45.18
N SER A 71 4.53 -16.34 44.83
CA SER A 71 4.32 -15.92 43.43
C SER A 71 5.39 -14.97 42.87
N THR A 72 6.31 -14.49 43.72
CA THR A 72 7.32 -13.51 43.34
C THR A 72 8.59 -14.13 42.78
N ALA A 73 8.94 -15.37 43.16
CA ALA A 73 10.21 -16.00 42.78
C ALA A 73 10.34 -16.23 41.25
N ASP A 74 9.28 -16.64 40.57
CA ASP A 74 9.29 -16.86 39.11
C ASP A 74 9.33 -15.55 38.30
N SER A 75 8.64 -14.50 38.79
CA SER A 75 8.72 -13.14 38.24
C SER A 75 10.12 -12.54 38.42
N SER A 76 10.73 -12.72 39.59
CA SER A 76 12.07 -12.25 39.90
C SER A 76 13.12 -12.98 39.07
N ALA A 77 12.98 -14.30 38.86
CA ALA A 77 13.87 -15.08 38.03
C ALA A 77 13.80 -14.66 36.54
N CYS A 78 12.60 -14.43 36.01
CA CYS A 78 12.39 -13.94 34.65
C CYS A 78 12.99 -12.53 34.45
N GLN A 79 12.81 -11.63 35.43
CA GLN A 79 13.41 -10.29 35.41
C GLN A 79 14.94 -10.32 35.55
N LEU A 80 15.48 -11.24 36.36
CA LEU A 80 16.94 -11.47 36.46
C LEU A 80 17.52 -12.02 35.16
N GLN A 81 16.77 -12.86 34.45
CA GLN A 81 17.19 -13.44 33.19
C GLN A 81 17.20 -12.38 32.07
N GLU A 82 16.16 -11.56 31.97
CA GLU A 82 16.12 -10.40 31.05
C GLU A 82 17.23 -9.38 31.35
N SER A 83 17.50 -9.10 32.62
CA SER A 83 18.56 -8.15 32.99
C SER A 83 19.96 -8.72 32.77
N LYS A 84 20.17 -10.03 32.98
CA LYS A 84 21.40 -10.73 32.57
C LYS A 84 21.60 -10.69 31.05
N GLU A 85 20.55 -10.91 30.26
CA GLU A 85 20.61 -10.81 28.80
C GLU A 85 20.93 -9.38 28.33
N LYS A 86 20.33 -8.37 28.95
CA LYS A 86 20.63 -6.95 28.67
C LYS A 86 22.08 -6.59 29.03
N VAL A 87 22.61 -7.10 30.14
CA VAL A 87 24.02 -6.90 30.54
C VAL A 87 24.97 -7.63 29.58
N LEU A 88 24.65 -8.85 29.16
CA LEU A 88 25.40 -9.60 28.15
C LEU A 88 25.39 -8.91 26.79
N ASP A 89 24.25 -8.34 26.37
CA ASP A 89 24.14 -7.55 25.14
C ASP A 89 24.95 -6.25 25.22
N LEU A 90 24.90 -5.55 26.35
CA LEU A 90 25.73 -4.36 26.61
C LEU A 90 27.23 -4.69 26.62
N GLN A 91 27.64 -5.80 27.24
CA GLN A 91 29.01 -6.30 27.21
C GLN A 91 29.45 -6.66 25.78
N ARG A 92 28.56 -7.26 24.97
CA ARG A 92 28.82 -7.58 23.56
C ARG A 92 28.96 -6.31 22.71
N LYS A 93 28.11 -5.31 22.94
CA LYS A 93 28.19 -3.97 22.33
C LYS A 93 29.49 -3.26 22.72
N LEU A 94 29.88 -3.31 23.99
CA LEU A 94 31.12 -2.73 24.51
C LEU A 94 32.36 -3.41 23.90
N GLN A 95 32.39 -4.75 23.84
CA GLN A 95 33.47 -5.51 23.20
C GLN A 95 33.56 -5.25 21.69
N ASN A 96 32.42 -5.13 21.00
CA ASN A 96 32.40 -4.77 19.58
C ASN A 96 32.87 -3.33 19.35
N ALA A 97 32.48 -2.39 20.22
CA ALA A 97 33.00 -1.02 20.20
C ALA A 97 34.52 -0.99 20.47
N GLN A 98 35.00 -1.73 21.46
CA GLN A 98 36.43 -1.87 21.78
C GLN A 98 37.24 -2.48 20.63
N LYS A 99 36.71 -3.49 19.93
CA LYS A 99 37.34 -4.06 18.73
C LYS A 99 37.38 -3.06 17.57
N ARG A 100 36.35 -2.23 17.40
CA ARG A 100 36.32 -1.14 16.40
C ARG A 100 37.34 -0.05 16.73
N VAL A 101 37.48 0.29 18.01
CA VAL A 101 38.50 1.22 18.52
C VAL A 101 39.91 0.64 18.35
N GLN A 102 40.14 -0.64 18.66
CA GLN A 102 41.41 -1.33 18.41
C GLN A 102 41.81 -1.38 16.91
N CYS A 103 40.83 -1.46 16.01
CA CYS A 103 41.08 -1.38 14.57
C CYS A 103 41.41 0.05 14.11
N ALA A 104 40.82 1.06 14.75
CA ALA A 104 41.14 2.47 14.49
C ALA A 104 42.52 2.86 15.05
N THR A 105 42.94 2.31 16.20
CA THR A 105 44.22 2.65 16.84
C THR A 105 45.45 2.00 16.20
N LYS A 106 45.31 0.89 15.46
CA LYS A 106 46.45 0.23 14.79
C LYS A 106 46.85 0.85 13.45
N GLY A 107 46.10 1.82 12.93
CA GLY A 107 46.35 2.43 11.61
C GLY A 107 46.24 1.47 10.41
N THR A 108 46.00 0.17 10.64
CA THR A 108 45.81 -0.85 9.60
C THR A 108 44.68 -1.79 9.97
N MET A 109 43.85 -2.11 8.97
CA MET A 109 42.76 -3.08 9.07
C MET A 109 43.22 -4.52 8.76
N ARG A 110 44.52 -4.76 8.57
CA ARG A 110 45.07 -6.08 8.20
C ARG A 110 45.21 -6.95 9.46
N GLY A 111 44.66 -8.17 9.40
CA GLY A 111 44.93 -9.24 10.38
C GLY A 111 43.90 -9.43 11.51
N VAL A 112 42.86 -8.60 11.64
CA VAL A 112 41.79 -8.81 12.64
C VAL A 112 40.53 -9.36 11.96
N PRO A 113 40.04 -10.57 12.32
CA PRO A 113 38.80 -11.09 11.79
C PRO A 113 37.60 -10.30 12.32
N TRP A 114 36.67 -9.96 11.44
CA TRP A 114 35.41 -9.31 11.80
C TRP A 114 34.49 -10.27 12.57
N SER A 115 33.92 -9.80 13.68
CA SER A 115 32.90 -10.57 14.42
C SER A 115 31.63 -10.73 13.58
N ASP A 116 30.91 -11.84 13.77
CA ASP A 116 29.69 -12.13 13.01
C ASP A 116 28.61 -11.07 13.24
N SER A 117 28.49 -10.56 14.48
CA SER A 117 27.63 -9.40 14.78
C SER A 117 27.99 -8.13 13.99
N THR A 118 29.29 -7.87 13.77
CA THR A 118 29.73 -6.73 12.95
C THR A 118 29.46 -6.96 11.47
N ILE A 119 29.64 -8.19 10.99
CA ILE A 119 29.26 -8.58 9.61
C ILE A 119 27.75 -8.42 9.40
N GLN A 120 26.93 -8.87 10.35
CA GLN A 120 25.48 -8.74 10.30
C GLN A 120 25.04 -7.28 10.27
N MET A 121 25.55 -6.43 11.17
CA MET A 121 25.30 -4.98 11.15
C MET A 121 25.73 -4.36 9.83
N ALA A 122 26.90 -4.74 9.33
CA ALA A 122 27.43 -4.22 8.07
C ALA A 122 26.58 -4.66 6.86
N LEU A 123 26.06 -5.89 6.85
CA LEU A 123 25.11 -6.38 5.84
C LEU A 123 23.79 -5.60 5.93
N GLN A 124 23.22 -5.42 7.12
CA GLN A 124 22.02 -4.60 7.34
C GLN A 124 22.18 -3.19 6.79
N LEU A 125 23.29 -2.53 7.15
CA LEU A 125 23.60 -1.20 6.65
C LEU A 125 23.75 -1.19 5.13
N ARG A 126 24.49 -2.17 4.57
CA ARG A 126 24.68 -2.30 3.12
C ARG A 126 23.35 -2.53 2.38
N PHE A 127 22.39 -3.22 2.99
CA PHE A 127 21.06 -3.40 2.43
C PHE A 127 20.22 -2.12 2.53
N ALA A 128 20.32 -1.38 3.64
CA ALA A 128 19.55 -0.16 3.86
C ALA A 128 19.98 1.02 2.96
N CYS A 129 21.29 1.27 2.81
CA CYS A 129 21.79 2.46 2.09
C CYS A 129 22.49 2.16 0.74
N GLY A 130 22.51 0.90 0.31
CA GLY A 130 23.11 0.48 -0.97
C GLY A 130 24.65 0.57 -0.98
N SER A 131 25.28 0.26 -2.13
CA SER A 131 26.77 0.27 -2.25
C SER A 131 27.36 1.65 -2.03
N LYS A 132 26.75 2.68 -2.62
CA LYS A 132 27.24 4.05 -2.53
C LYS A 132 27.15 4.57 -1.10
N GLY A 133 25.99 4.40 -0.45
CA GLY A 133 25.80 4.78 0.96
C GLY A 133 26.74 4.00 1.88
N TYR A 134 26.87 2.69 1.70
CA TYR A 134 27.78 1.89 2.51
C TYR A 134 29.24 2.30 2.34
N SER A 135 29.67 2.55 1.11
CA SER A 135 31.03 3.02 0.81
C SER A 135 31.30 4.39 1.41
N TYR A 136 30.30 5.28 1.40
CA TYR A 136 30.40 6.59 2.05
C TYR A 136 30.53 6.45 3.57
N VAL A 137 29.69 5.66 4.23
CA VAL A 137 29.76 5.43 5.68
C VAL A 137 31.07 4.77 6.08
N ARG A 138 31.53 3.76 5.31
CA ARG A 138 32.80 3.08 5.54
C ARG A 138 34.00 4.01 5.35
N GLY A 139 33.93 4.92 4.38
CA GLY A 139 35.01 5.85 4.05
C GLY A 139 35.11 7.04 5.00
N ASN A 140 33.99 7.52 5.54
CA ASN A 140 33.94 8.81 6.24
C ASN A 140 33.51 8.72 7.72
N LEU A 141 32.81 7.67 8.14
CA LEU A 141 32.14 7.66 9.45
C LEU A 141 32.63 6.56 10.38
N VAL A 142 32.68 5.30 9.92
CA VAL A 142 32.90 4.16 10.82
C VAL A 142 33.71 3.05 10.15
N PRO A 143 34.68 2.40 10.84
CA PRO A 143 35.36 1.22 10.33
C PRO A 143 34.34 0.08 10.15
N LEU A 144 34.16 -0.31 8.90
CA LEU A 144 33.27 -1.38 8.48
C LEU A 144 34.01 -2.34 7.53
N PRO A 145 33.57 -3.62 7.45
CA PRO A 145 34.09 -4.58 6.49
C PRO A 145 34.12 -4.05 5.06
N SER A 146 35.03 -4.54 4.22
CA SER A 146 34.96 -4.25 2.79
C SER A 146 33.74 -4.94 2.16
N GLU A 147 33.23 -4.38 1.06
CA GLU A 147 32.13 -5.03 0.32
C GLU A 147 32.51 -6.45 -0.13
N ARG A 148 33.77 -6.68 -0.50
CA ARG A 148 34.28 -8.02 -0.84
C ARG A 148 34.15 -9.00 0.33
N THR A 149 34.42 -8.55 1.55
CA THR A 149 34.21 -9.38 2.76
C THR A 149 32.74 -9.70 2.97
N LEU A 150 31.84 -8.73 2.78
CA LEU A 150 30.39 -8.97 2.87
C LEU A 150 29.91 -9.95 1.80
N GLN A 151 30.33 -9.76 0.55
CA GLN A 151 30.00 -10.64 -0.58
C GLN A 151 30.46 -12.07 -0.32
N ARG A 152 31.70 -12.25 0.16
CA ARG A 152 32.24 -13.57 0.52
C ARG A 152 31.42 -14.25 1.62
N ARG A 153 30.92 -13.50 2.60
CA ARG A 153 30.12 -14.04 3.71
C ARG A 153 28.75 -14.55 3.29
N ILE A 154 28.19 -14.03 2.19
CA ILE A 154 26.91 -14.49 1.66
C ILE A 154 27.09 -15.43 0.45
N GLU A 155 28.32 -15.62 -0.05
CA GLU A 155 28.64 -16.25 -1.33
C GLU A 155 28.08 -17.66 -1.50
N ASP A 156 28.00 -18.41 -0.40
CA ASP A 156 27.53 -19.81 -0.36
C ASP A 156 26.01 -19.94 -0.58
N ILE A 157 25.26 -18.86 -0.38
CA ILE A 157 23.81 -18.81 -0.62
C ILE A 157 23.58 -18.63 -2.12
N LYS A 158 23.53 -19.71 -2.89
CA LYS A 158 23.55 -19.64 -4.36
C LYS A 158 22.21 -19.22 -4.96
N PHE A 159 21.10 -19.35 -4.24
CA PHE A 159 19.79 -18.83 -4.59
C PHE A 159 19.32 -19.27 -5.99
N LEU A 160 19.51 -20.55 -6.31
CA LEU A 160 19.11 -21.12 -7.61
C LEU A 160 17.58 -21.19 -7.74
N PRO A 161 17.03 -21.15 -8.97
CA PRO A 161 15.60 -21.32 -9.17
C PRO A 161 15.13 -22.68 -8.65
N GLY A 162 13.96 -22.70 -8.02
CA GLY A 162 13.43 -23.82 -7.27
C GLY A 162 12.87 -23.38 -5.93
N ILE A 163 12.68 -24.36 -5.04
CA ILE A 163 12.43 -24.10 -3.63
C ILE A 163 13.78 -23.74 -2.98
N LEU A 164 13.81 -22.64 -2.23
CA LEU A 164 15.00 -22.10 -1.57
C LEU A 164 15.30 -22.86 -0.28
N THR A 165 15.62 -24.15 -0.40
CA THR A 165 15.87 -25.04 0.74
C THR A 165 17.02 -24.56 1.63
N GLU A 166 17.97 -23.82 1.07
CA GLU A 166 19.07 -23.17 1.80
C GLU A 166 18.60 -22.14 2.85
N LEU A 167 17.38 -21.61 2.72
CA LEU A 167 16.79 -20.68 3.69
C LEU A 167 15.96 -21.35 4.78
N LEU A 168 15.50 -22.59 4.56
CA LEU A 168 14.60 -23.28 5.49
C LEU A 168 15.20 -23.46 6.89
N PRO A 169 16.49 -23.81 7.08
CA PRO A 169 17.07 -23.90 8.42
C PRO A 169 17.10 -22.57 9.17
N SER A 170 17.36 -21.46 8.46
CA SER A 170 17.33 -20.11 9.04
C SER A 170 15.91 -19.68 9.39
N LEU A 171 14.94 -20.07 8.56
CA LEU A 171 13.53 -19.82 8.83
C LEU A 171 13.03 -20.64 10.03
N ALA A 172 13.41 -21.91 10.16
CA ALA A 172 13.07 -22.75 11.30
C ALA A 172 13.53 -22.13 12.64
N LYS A 173 14.78 -21.66 12.70
CA LYS A 173 15.30 -20.92 13.87
C LYS A 173 14.50 -19.65 14.19
N LYS A 174 13.98 -18.98 13.16
CA LYS A 174 13.11 -17.81 13.35
C LYS A 174 11.76 -18.24 13.91
N VAL A 175 11.18 -19.32 13.40
CA VAL A 175 9.89 -19.88 13.86
C VAL A 175 9.95 -20.33 15.33
N GLU A 176 11.08 -20.87 15.78
CA GLU A 176 11.30 -21.22 17.20
C GLU A 176 11.10 -20.01 18.14
N THR A 177 11.39 -18.79 17.66
CA THR A 177 11.21 -17.54 18.40
C THR A 177 9.81 -16.91 18.26
N MET A 178 8.98 -17.41 17.35
CA MET A 178 7.63 -16.91 17.11
C MET A 178 6.63 -17.49 18.09
N HIS A 179 5.64 -16.69 18.50
CA HIS A 179 4.48 -17.24 19.21
C HIS A 179 3.68 -18.15 18.27
N THR A 180 2.97 -19.13 18.82
CA THR A 180 2.24 -20.15 18.05
C THR A 180 1.25 -19.52 17.07
N GLU A 181 0.59 -18.43 17.44
CA GLU A 181 -0.33 -17.70 16.57
C GLU A 181 0.40 -17.11 15.36
N GLU A 182 1.60 -16.57 15.54
CA GLU A 182 2.39 -15.92 14.49
C GLU A 182 2.86 -16.87 13.39
N ARG A 183 2.80 -18.18 13.65
CA ARG A 183 3.19 -19.25 12.73
C ARG A 183 2.16 -19.51 11.63
N HIS A 184 0.98 -18.90 11.72
CA HIS A 184 -0.03 -18.99 10.66
C HIS A 184 0.30 -18.05 9.48
N ALA A 185 0.28 -18.59 8.27
CA ALA A 185 0.63 -17.88 7.04
C ALA A 185 -0.29 -18.23 5.86
N ALA A 186 -0.26 -17.37 4.84
CA ALA A 186 -0.75 -17.66 3.50
C ALA A 186 0.42 -17.77 2.52
N LEU A 187 0.27 -18.63 1.51
CA LEU A 187 1.21 -18.76 0.41
C LEU A 187 0.74 -17.91 -0.77
N LEU A 188 1.53 -16.88 -1.09
CA LEU A 188 1.30 -15.98 -2.22
C LEU A 188 2.12 -16.42 -3.43
N MET A 189 1.50 -16.35 -4.61
CA MET A 189 2.14 -16.68 -5.87
C MET A 189 1.75 -15.70 -6.97
N ASP A 190 2.75 -15.10 -7.61
CA ASP A 190 2.55 -14.19 -8.74
C ASP A 190 3.79 -14.18 -9.66
N GLU A 191 3.63 -13.71 -10.89
CA GLU A 191 4.68 -13.66 -11.89
C GLU A 191 5.08 -12.24 -12.28
N MET A 192 6.37 -12.06 -12.55
CA MET A 192 6.92 -10.80 -13.05
C MET A 192 7.59 -11.01 -14.39
N GLN A 193 7.31 -10.14 -15.36
CA GLN A 193 8.01 -10.12 -16.64
C GLN A 193 9.50 -9.81 -16.47
N ILE A 194 10.34 -10.54 -17.20
CA ILE A 194 11.80 -10.37 -17.27
C ILE A 194 12.24 -10.25 -18.73
N THR A 195 13.42 -9.66 -18.95
CA THR A 195 14.02 -9.57 -20.29
C THR A 195 14.54 -10.94 -20.69
N THR A 196 14.05 -11.46 -21.83
CA THR A 196 14.50 -12.74 -22.39
C THR A 196 15.96 -12.65 -22.80
N GLY A 197 16.76 -13.62 -22.37
CA GLY A 197 18.17 -13.69 -22.75
C GLY A 197 18.93 -14.66 -21.85
N LEU A 198 20.11 -15.07 -22.31
CA LEU A 198 21.01 -15.93 -21.54
C LEU A 198 22.02 -15.11 -20.77
N ASP A 199 22.21 -15.47 -19.51
CA ASP A 199 23.23 -14.89 -18.64
C ASP A 199 24.07 -16.02 -18.04
N TYR A 200 25.39 -15.82 -17.97
CA TYR A 200 26.26 -16.76 -17.26
C TYR A 200 26.46 -16.29 -15.82
N ASP A 201 25.95 -17.07 -14.87
CA ASP A 201 26.16 -16.79 -13.45
C ASP A 201 27.48 -17.39 -12.97
N GLN A 202 28.50 -16.54 -12.85
CA GLN A 202 29.82 -16.92 -12.36
C GLN A 202 29.77 -17.58 -10.97
N SER A 203 28.83 -17.17 -10.11
CA SER A 203 28.76 -17.63 -8.71
C SER A 203 28.28 -19.07 -8.58
N SER A 204 27.43 -19.52 -9.50
CA SER A 204 26.91 -20.89 -9.56
C SER A 204 27.48 -21.70 -10.72
N LYS A 205 28.26 -21.08 -11.62
CA LYS A 205 28.80 -21.65 -12.86
C LYS A 205 27.70 -22.26 -13.76
N LYS A 206 26.55 -21.58 -13.83
CA LYS A 206 25.38 -22.03 -14.60
C LYS A 206 24.90 -20.93 -15.54
N VAL A 207 24.36 -21.34 -16.68
CA VAL A 207 23.62 -20.47 -17.58
C VAL A 207 22.20 -20.30 -17.03
N LEU A 208 21.77 -19.04 -16.87
CA LEU A 208 20.41 -18.63 -16.54
C LEU A 208 19.72 -18.07 -17.77
N GLY A 209 18.38 -17.99 -17.73
CA GLY A 209 17.58 -17.48 -18.84
C GLY A 209 16.76 -18.54 -19.57
N TYR A 210 16.96 -19.82 -19.25
CA TYR A 210 16.05 -20.89 -19.67
C TYR A 210 14.88 -21.02 -18.69
N SER A 211 13.72 -21.41 -19.21
CA SER A 211 12.59 -21.74 -18.35
C SER A 211 12.89 -22.98 -17.50
N THR A 212 12.67 -22.86 -16.19
CA THR A 212 12.80 -23.97 -15.24
C THR A 212 11.53 -24.79 -15.10
N VAL A 213 10.38 -24.25 -15.57
CA VAL A 213 9.11 -24.98 -15.68
C VAL A 213 8.65 -24.94 -17.13
N LYS A 214 8.89 -26.02 -17.86
CA LYS A 214 8.46 -26.13 -19.26
C LYS A 214 6.94 -25.93 -19.40
N PRO A 215 6.46 -25.34 -20.51
CA PRO A 215 5.04 -25.28 -20.86
C PRO A 215 4.39 -26.67 -20.89
N GLY A 216 3.06 -26.72 -20.76
CA GLY A 216 2.30 -27.97 -20.84
C GLY A 216 2.32 -28.61 -22.25
N PRO A 217 1.93 -29.90 -22.36
CA PRO A 217 1.84 -30.58 -23.65
C PRO A 217 0.82 -29.88 -24.55
N GLY A 218 1.27 -29.37 -25.71
CA GLY A 218 0.42 -28.68 -26.71
C GLY A 218 0.89 -27.28 -27.11
N ALA A 219 1.83 -26.66 -26.39
CA ALA A 219 2.47 -25.42 -26.84
C ALA A 219 3.51 -25.74 -27.94
N ALA A 220 3.61 -24.92 -28.99
CA ALA A 220 4.63 -25.06 -30.03
C ALA A 220 6.03 -25.06 -29.38
N GLN A 221 6.71 -26.20 -29.42
CA GLN A 221 7.98 -26.41 -28.73
C GLN A 221 9.12 -26.00 -29.66
N SER A 222 9.68 -24.81 -29.46
CA SER A 222 11.05 -24.51 -29.90
C SER A 222 11.98 -24.74 -28.70
N ASP A 223 12.65 -25.90 -28.65
CA ASP A 223 13.70 -26.12 -27.65
C ASP A 223 14.98 -25.42 -28.15
N PRO A 224 15.68 -24.60 -27.34
CA PRO A 224 15.40 -24.29 -25.93
C PRO A 224 14.42 -23.12 -25.72
N THR A 225 13.50 -23.27 -24.76
CA THR A 225 12.54 -22.21 -24.39
C THR A 225 13.14 -21.20 -23.42
N TYR A 226 13.34 -19.96 -23.89
CA TYR A 226 13.79 -18.83 -23.07
C TYR A 226 12.72 -18.39 -22.07
N ALA A 227 13.16 -18.01 -20.88
CA ALA A 227 12.32 -17.44 -19.85
C ALA A 227 11.96 -15.99 -20.17
N SER A 228 10.68 -15.67 -20.04
CA SER A 228 10.13 -14.31 -20.15
C SER A 228 9.50 -13.82 -18.86
N HIS A 229 9.27 -14.73 -17.90
CA HIS A 229 8.66 -14.42 -16.61
C HIS A 229 9.41 -15.10 -15.47
N ALA A 230 9.28 -14.54 -14.27
CA ALA A 230 9.75 -15.10 -13.02
C ALA A 230 8.55 -15.28 -12.07
N LEU A 231 8.18 -16.53 -11.81
CA LEU A 231 7.14 -16.93 -10.88
C LEU A 231 7.72 -17.00 -9.46
N VAL A 232 7.18 -16.24 -8.51
CA VAL A 232 7.69 -16.17 -7.13
C VAL A 232 6.67 -16.72 -6.14
N PHE A 233 7.17 -17.45 -5.14
CA PHE A 233 6.42 -17.97 -4.01
C PHE A 233 6.88 -17.27 -2.72
N MET A 234 5.94 -16.62 -2.04
CA MET A 234 6.19 -15.87 -0.81
C MET A 234 5.20 -16.30 0.27
N LEU A 235 5.66 -16.42 1.52
CA LEU A 235 4.80 -16.52 2.69
C LEU A 235 4.46 -15.13 3.21
N GLY A 236 3.21 -14.94 3.61
CA GLY A 236 2.74 -13.78 4.36
C GLY A 236 2.08 -14.22 5.67
N GLY A 237 2.55 -13.71 6.80
CA GLY A 237 1.96 -13.99 8.10
C GLY A 237 0.52 -13.47 8.20
N MET A 238 -0.37 -14.28 8.77
CA MET A 238 -1.80 -13.99 8.87
C MET A 238 -2.12 -13.07 10.07
N PRO A 239 -1.75 -13.41 11.33
CA PRO A 239 -1.97 -12.51 12.46
C PRO A 239 -0.87 -11.45 12.61
N SER A 240 0.40 -11.85 12.44
CA SER A 240 1.56 -10.95 12.53
C SER A 240 2.12 -10.60 11.16
N ARG A 241 2.59 -9.36 10.99
CA ARG A 241 3.13 -8.88 9.71
C ARG A 241 4.59 -9.32 9.53
N TRP A 242 4.78 -10.50 8.94
CA TRP A 242 6.06 -10.93 8.41
C TRP A 242 5.89 -11.48 7.00
N LYS A 243 6.96 -11.45 6.21
CA LYS A 243 6.98 -11.96 4.83
C LYS A 243 8.31 -12.64 4.54
N GLN A 244 8.27 -13.72 3.76
CA GLN A 244 9.47 -14.48 3.42
C GLN A 244 9.33 -15.11 2.04
N VAL A 245 10.28 -14.85 1.15
CA VAL A 245 10.37 -15.58 -0.13
C VAL A 245 10.87 -17.00 0.15
N ILE A 246 10.17 -18.01 -0.38
CA ILE A 246 10.48 -19.44 -0.19
C ILE A 246 10.86 -20.13 -1.49
N GLY A 247 10.48 -19.58 -2.64
CA GLY A 247 10.80 -20.19 -3.93
C GLY A 247 10.61 -19.24 -5.09
N TYR A 248 11.24 -19.56 -6.20
CA TYR A 248 10.94 -18.92 -7.48
C TYR A 248 11.31 -19.83 -8.66
N HIS A 249 10.64 -19.65 -9.78
CA HIS A 249 10.92 -20.36 -11.02
C HIS A 249 10.93 -19.39 -12.20
N PHE A 250 11.68 -19.74 -13.24
CA PHE A 250 11.64 -19.00 -14.50
C PHE A 250 10.66 -19.68 -15.46
N THR A 251 9.70 -18.92 -15.96
CA THR A 251 8.60 -19.39 -16.81
C THR A 251 8.64 -18.69 -18.16
N CYS A 252 8.00 -19.30 -19.16
CA CYS A 252 7.70 -18.62 -20.42
C CYS A 252 6.42 -17.79 -20.25
N SER A 253 5.79 -17.36 -21.35
CA SER A 253 4.45 -16.77 -21.35
C SER A 253 3.36 -17.74 -20.84
N SER A 254 3.70 -19.01 -20.65
CA SER A 254 2.87 -20.01 -20.00
C SER A 254 3.75 -21.03 -19.26
N PHE A 255 3.15 -21.78 -18.36
CA PHE A 255 3.77 -22.88 -17.63
C PHE A 255 2.81 -24.06 -17.52
N ASP A 256 3.33 -25.27 -17.28
CA ASP A 256 2.51 -26.45 -16.96
C ASP A 256 1.89 -26.33 -15.55
N PRO A 257 0.56 -26.17 -15.44
CA PRO A 257 -0.12 -26.02 -14.16
C PRO A 257 0.06 -27.25 -13.24
N LYS A 258 0.23 -28.45 -13.80
CA LYS A 258 0.43 -29.68 -13.02
C LYS A 258 1.78 -29.66 -12.29
N LYS A 259 2.83 -29.13 -12.94
CA LYS A 259 4.16 -29.00 -12.33
C LYS A 259 4.15 -27.92 -11.24
N VAL A 260 3.55 -26.77 -11.52
CA VAL A 260 3.47 -25.69 -10.53
C VAL A 260 2.65 -26.11 -9.31
N LYS A 261 1.54 -26.84 -9.48
CA LYS A 261 0.79 -27.44 -8.36
C LYS A 261 1.67 -28.34 -7.49
N LYS A 262 2.53 -29.17 -8.09
CA LYS A 262 3.45 -30.05 -7.33
C LYS A 262 4.46 -29.24 -6.53
N VAL A 263 5.04 -28.19 -7.11
CA VAL A 263 5.96 -27.27 -6.40
C VAL A 263 5.22 -26.60 -5.24
N LEU A 264 4.02 -26.08 -5.49
CA LEU A 264 3.18 -25.41 -4.49
C LEU A 264 2.91 -26.32 -3.28
N PHE A 265 2.46 -27.56 -3.51
CA PHE A 265 2.22 -28.50 -2.40
C PHE A 265 3.51 -28.93 -1.71
N LYS A 266 4.63 -29.03 -2.43
CA LYS A 266 5.92 -29.35 -1.80
C LYS A 266 6.41 -28.20 -0.91
N ILE A 267 6.22 -26.95 -1.32
CA ILE A 267 6.49 -25.77 -0.48
C ILE A 267 5.66 -25.84 0.80
N ILE A 268 4.35 -26.10 0.68
CA ILE A 268 3.47 -26.21 1.86
C ILE A 268 3.97 -27.30 2.81
N GLN A 269 4.31 -28.47 2.30
CA GLN A 269 4.86 -29.56 3.12
C GLN A 269 6.14 -29.17 3.86
N GLN A 270 7.09 -28.54 3.18
CA GLN A 270 8.36 -28.13 3.79
C GLN A 270 8.20 -26.99 4.82
N CYS A 271 7.21 -26.12 4.64
CA CYS A 271 6.89 -25.08 5.61
C CYS A 271 6.19 -25.65 6.86
N GLU A 272 5.30 -26.62 6.68
CA GLU A 272 4.62 -27.30 7.80
C GLU A 272 5.62 -28.16 8.61
N GLU A 273 6.63 -28.76 7.96
CA GLU A 273 7.74 -29.47 8.63
C GLU A 273 8.53 -28.56 9.61
N ILE A 274 8.53 -27.24 9.39
CA ILE A 274 9.18 -26.25 10.27
C ILE A 274 8.16 -25.47 11.11
N ASP A 275 6.97 -26.03 11.30
CA ASP A 275 5.87 -25.50 12.13
C ASP A 275 5.31 -24.14 11.65
N ILE A 276 5.23 -23.93 10.32
CA ILE A 276 4.47 -22.83 9.72
C ILE A 276 3.18 -23.39 9.14
N ALA A 277 2.04 -23.00 9.73
CA ALA A 277 0.72 -23.43 9.30
C ALA A 277 0.23 -22.61 8.10
N ILE A 278 0.05 -23.24 6.94
CA ILE A 278 -0.41 -22.56 5.72
C ILE A 278 -1.85 -22.93 5.40
N ASP A 279 -2.78 -22.00 5.64
CA ASP A 279 -4.22 -22.28 5.49
C ASP A 279 -4.82 -21.72 4.19
N ALA A 280 -4.06 -20.90 3.45
CA ALA A 280 -4.52 -20.23 2.24
C ALA A 280 -3.45 -20.12 1.14
N VAL A 281 -3.90 -20.17 -0.11
CA VAL A 281 -3.14 -19.86 -1.33
C VAL A 281 -3.77 -18.66 -2.02
N ILE A 282 -2.96 -17.65 -2.31
CA ILE A 282 -3.40 -16.41 -2.93
C ILE A 282 -2.67 -16.24 -4.26
N SER A 283 -3.43 -16.19 -5.36
CA SER A 283 -2.92 -15.98 -6.71
C SER A 283 -3.69 -14.86 -7.43
N ASP A 284 -3.15 -14.35 -8.53
CA ASP A 284 -3.96 -13.61 -9.50
C ASP A 284 -4.95 -14.57 -10.21
N MET A 285 -5.65 -14.04 -11.22
CA MET A 285 -6.58 -14.82 -12.04
C MET A 285 -6.05 -15.13 -13.44
N GLY A 286 -4.74 -15.21 -13.64
CA GLY A 286 -4.15 -15.61 -14.90
C GLY A 286 -4.62 -17.01 -15.33
N PRO A 287 -4.65 -17.33 -16.64
CA PRO A 287 -5.10 -18.65 -17.13
C PRO A 287 -4.37 -19.84 -16.50
N GLY A 288 -3.05 -19.71 -16.26
CA GLY A 288 -2.24 -20.73 -15.59
C GLY A 288 -2.67 -20.97 -14.14
N ASN A 289 -2.94 -19.88 -13.40
CA ASN A 289 -3.37 -19.94 -12.01
C ASN A 289 -4.79 -20.51 -11.88
N GLN A 290 -5.71 -20.11 -12.76
CA GLN A 290 -7.03 -20.74 -12.84
C GLN A 290 -6.95 -22.24 -13.18
N ALA A 291 -5.98 -22.67 -13.98
CA ALA A 291 -5.79 -24.09 -14.25
C ALA A 291 -5.29 -24.85 -13.01
N ILE A 292 -4.41 -24.25 -12.19
CA ILE A 292 -4.02 -24.80 -10.87
C ILE A 292 -5.24 -24.95 -9.97
N TRP A 293 -6.10 -23.93 -9.91
CA TRP A 293 -7.34 -23.95 -9.13
C TRP A 293 -8.23 -25.13 -9.55
N ARG A 294 -8.47 -25.32 -10.85
CA ARG A 294 -9.24 -26.46 -11.38
C ARG A 294 -8.61 -27.80 -11.03
N LEU A 295 -7.28 -27.92 -11.09
CA LEU A 295 -6.56 -29.13 -10.67
C LEU A 295 -6.71 -29.41 -9.16
N CYS A 296 -7.03 -28.40 -8.35
CA CYS A 296 -7.37 -28.53 -6.93
C CYS A 296 -8.88 -28.71 -6.69
N GLY A 297 -9.70 -28.79 -7.75
CA GLY A 297 -11.17 -28.90 -7.64
C GLY A 297 -11.87 -27.60 -7.30
N ILE A 298 -11.15 -26.47 -7.32
CA ILE A 298 -11.70 -25.15 -7.04
C ILE A 298 -12.52 -24.71 -8.25
N THR A 299 -13.78 -24.42 -8.01
CA THR A 299 -14.72 -24.02 -9.06
C THR A 299 -15.77 -23.08 -8.49
N ALA A 300 -16.10 -22.06 -9.27
CA ALA A 300 -17.24 -21.20 -9.04
C ALA A 300 -17.86 -20.93 -10.39
N SER A 301 -19.15 -21.25 -10.51
CA SER A 301 -19.94 -20.97 -11.70
C SER A 301 -21.33 -20.51 -11.27
N GLN A 302 -22.11 -20.01 -12.22
CA GLN A 302 -23.46 -19.52 -11.98
C GLN A 302 -24.38 -20.59 -11.37
N PHE A 303 -24.38 -21.80 -11.95
CA PHE A 303 -25.28 -22.89 -11.56
C PHE A 303 -24.57 -24.09 -10.91
N GLY A 304 -23.24 -24.14 -10.97
CA GLY A 304 -22.46 -25.24 -10.40
C GLY A 304 -22.04 -25.01 -8.95
N PRO A 305 -21.35 -26.00 -8.36
CA PRO A 305 -20.90 -25.91 -6.98
C PRO A 305 -19.87 -24.78 -6.82
N LYS A 306 -19.88 -24.17 -5.64
CA LYS A 306 -18.97 -23.08 -5.25
C LYS A 306 -17.91 -23.64 -4.31
N VAL A 307 -16.97 -24.42 -4.87
CA VAL A 307 -15.89 -25.09 -4.14
C VAL A 307 -14.68 -24.16 -4.09
N VAL A 308 -14.26 -23.82 -2.87
CA VAL A 308 -13.23 -22.78 -2.62
C VAL A 308 -12.01 -23.29 -1.85
N SER A 309 -12.02 -24.56 -1.49
CA SER A 309 -10.92 -25.23 -0.81
C SER A 309 -10.72 -26.65 -1.32
N CYS A 310 -9.54 -27.21 -1.06
CA CYS A 310 -9.25 -28.63 -1.26
C CYS A 310 -8.68 -29.25 0.01
N LYS A 311 -8.61 -30.59 0.08
CA LYS A 311 -7.92 -31.28 1.18
C LYS A 311 -6.49 -30.76 1.30
N HIS A 312 -6.08 -30.38 2.51
CA HIS A 312 -4.75 -29.84 2.76
C HIS A 312 -3.68 -30.92 2.49
N PRO A 313 -2.54 -30.59 1.84
CA PRO A 313 -1.51 -31.59 1.48
C PRO A 313 -0.86 -32.25 2.69
N CYS A 314 -0.94 -31.63 3.88
CA CYS A 314 -0.48 -32.15 5.16
C CYS A 314 -1.63 -32.58 6.08
N ALA A 315 -2.86 -32.76 5.57
CA ALA A 315 -4.01 -33.10 6.40
C ALA A 315 -3.90 -34.50 7.05
N GLY A 316 -3.21 -35.45 6.44
CA GLY A 316 -3.27 -36.86 6.84
C GLY A 316 -4.71 -37.36 6.84
N GLU A 317 -5.15 -37.92 7.98
CA GLU A 317 -6.52 -38.37 8.23
C GLU A 317 -7.48 -37.26 8.67
N THR A 318 -6.98 -36.04 8.91
CA THR A 318 -7.82 -34.92 9.31
C THR A 318 -8.63 -34.35 8.13
N SER A 319 -9.68 -33.59 8.45
CA SER A 319 -10.52 -32.87 7.49
C SER A 319 -9.96 -31.48 7.11
N ARG A 320 -8.71 -31.16 7.47
CA ARG A 320 -8.11 -29.83 7.23
C ARG A 320 -8.15 -29.44 5.75
N GLN A 321 -8.58 -28.21 5.51
CA GLN A 321 -8.75 -27.64 4.17
C GLN A 321 -7.67 -26.60 3.87
N LEU A 322 -7.33 -26.47 2.59
CA LEU A 322 -6.50 -25.40 2.03
C LEU A 322 -7.38 -24.50 1.17
N HIS A 323 -7.50 -23.22 1.55
CA HIS A 323 -8.38 -22.26 0.88
C HIS A 323 -7.67 -21.53 -0.26
N PHE A 324 -8.40 -21.18 -1.33
CA PHE A 324 -7.88 -20.44 -2.48
C PHE A 324 -8.54 -19.07 -2.59
N LEU A 325 -7.75 -18.04 -2.85
CA LEU A 325 -8.23 -16.67 -3.01
C LEU A 325 -7.60 -16.02 -4.25
N ALA A 326 -8.41 -15.27 -4.99
CA ALA A 326 -7.95 -14.29 -5.96
C ALA A 326 -7.57 -12.99 -5.26
N ASP A 327 -6.55 -12.32 -5.79
CA ASP A 327 -6.16 -10.98 -5.36
C ASP A 327 -7.32 -9.96 -5.51
N ALA A 328 -7.73 -9.35 -4.39
CA ALA A 328 -8.85 -8.42 -4.36
C ALA A 328 -8.60 -7.13 -5.19
N PRO A 329 -7.42 -6.47 -5.10
CA PRO A 329 -7.05 -5.39 -6.03
C PRO A 329 -7.15 -5.77 -7.50
N HIS A 330 -6.69 -6.96 -7.89
CA HIS A 330 -6.84 -7.44 -9.27
C HIS A 330 -8.32 -7.65 -9.67
N LEU A 331 -9.16 -8.18 -8.77
CA LEU A 331 -10.61 -8.27 -9.01
C LEU A 331 -11.26 -6.91 -9.23
N LEU A 332 -10.90 -5.91 -8.42
CA LEU A 332 -11.38 -4.53 -8.57
C LEU A 332 -10.98 -3.96 -9.94
N LYS A 333 -9.73 -4.17 -10.37
CA LYS A 333 -9.23 -3.78 -11.70
C LYS A 333 -10.02 -4.45 -12.83
N ASN A 334 -10.42 -5.71 -12.67
CA ASN A 334 -11.22 -6.45 -13.64
C ASN A 334 -12.66 -5.93 -13.72
N ILE A 335 -13.32 -5.66 -12.58
CA ILE A 335 -14.68 -5.08 -12.56
C ILE A 335 -14.69 -3.73 -13.28
N ARG A 336 -13.75 -2.84 -12.94
CA ARG A 336 -13.53 -1.57 -13.66
C ARG A 336 -13.29 -1.83 -15.16
N GLY A 337 -12.43 -2.79 -15.50
CA GLY A 337 -12.12 -3.14 -16.89
C GLY A 337 -13.29 -3.67 -17.71
N HIS A 338 -14.33 -4.23 -17.09
CA HIS A 338 -15.57 -4.59 -17.77
C HIS A 338 -16.41 -3.33 -18.06
N LEU A 339 -16.58 -2.44 -17.08
CA LEU A 339 -17.29 -1.17 -17.26
C LEU A 339 -16.64 -0.31 -18.36
N THR A 340 -15.31 -0.12 -18.33
CA THR A 340 -14.57 0.72 -19.30
C THR A 340 -14.50 0.14 -20.71
N ARG A 341 -14.88 -1.14 -20.91
CA ARG A 341 -15.08 -1.72 -22.25
C ARG A 341 -16.50 -1.51 -22.80
N GLY A 342 -17.34 -0.77 -22.08
CA GLY A 342 -18.75 -0.55 -22.43
C GLY A 342 -19.59 -1.81 -22.23
N GLN A 343 -19.21 -2.69 -21.29
CA GLN A 343 -20.09 -3.78 -20.86
C GLN A 343 -20.93 -3.30 -19.67
N GLU A 344 -22.19 -3.69 -19.69
CA GLU A 344 -23.14 -3.42 -18.62
C GLU A 344 -23.19 -4.60 -17.65
N PHE A 345 -23.53 -4.30 -16.39
CA PHE A 345 -23.85 -5.34 -15.41
C PHE A 345 -25.36 -5.35 -15.24
N ILE A 346 -25.96 -6.52 -15.46
CA ILE A 346 -27.40 -6.73 -15.33
C ILE A 346 -27.66 -7.45 -14.01
N LEU A 347 -28.35 -6.76 -13.11
CA LEU A 347 -28.73 -7.27 -11.80
C LEU A 347 -29.93 -8.23 -11.91
N PRO A 348 -30.00 -9.26 -11.05
CA PRO A 348 -31.18 -10.11 -10.92
C PRO A 348 -32.43 -9.30 -10.48
N ALA A 349 -33.61 -9.69 -10.94
CA ALA A 349 -34.87 -8.99 -10.66
C ALA A 349 -35.19 -8.89 -9.15
N ASP A 350 -34.89 -9.94 -8.38
CA ASP A 350 -35.10 -9.94 -6.92
C ASP A 350 -34.15 -8.98 -6.19
N VAL A 351 -32.95 -8.73 -6.74
CA VAL A 351 -32.04 -7.71 -6.19
C VAL A 351 -32.58 -6.32 -6.49
N GLN A 352 -33.11 -6.12 -7.70
CA GLN A 352 -33.76 -4.86 -8.07
C GLN A 352 -34.95 -4.57 -7.14
N GLU A 353 -35.82 -5.54 -6.90
CA GLU A 353 -36.98 -5.42 -6.02
C GLU A 353 -36.57 -5.20 -4.55
N LYS A 354 -35.65 -6.02 -4.02
CA LYS A 354 -35.19 -5.93 -2.62
C LYS A 354 -34.66 -4.55 -2.24
N TYR A 355 -33.96 -3.89 -3.17
CA TYR A 355 -33.34 -2.58 -2.95
C TYR A 355 -34.12 -1.42 -3.56
N ASN A 356 -35.31 -1.67 -4.12
CA ASN A 356 -36.12 -0.68 -4.82
C ASN A 356 -35.31 0.09 -5.89
N LEU A 357 -34.55 -0.63 -6.70
CA LEU A 357 -33.70 -0.02 -7.73
C LEU A 357 -34.54 0.34 -8.97
N PRO A 358 -34.45 1.58 -9.49
CA PRO A 358 -35.23 2.02 -10.66
C PRO A 358 -34.93 1.24 -11.94
N SER A 359 -33.74 0.64 -12.03
CA SER A 359 -33.30 -0.18 -13.15
C SER A 359 -32.56 -1.41 -12.63
N ASN A 360 -32.35 -2.40 -13.50
CA ASN A 360 -31.42 -3.51 -13.26
C ASN A 360 -30.07 -3.33 -13.96
N ARG A 361 -29.86 -2.21 -14.65
CA ARG A 361 -28.65 -1.96 -15.45
C ARG A 361 -27.67 -1.07 -14.71
N VAL A 362 -26.42 -1.51 -14.66
CA VAL A 362 -25.28 -0.70 -14.23
C VAL A 362 -24.46 -0.35 -15.47
N SER A 363 -24.39 0.93 -15.77
CA SER A 363 -23.66 1.48 -16.92
C SER A 363 -22.58 2.48 -16.49
N LEU A 364 -21.50 2.55 -17.28
CA LEU A 364 -20.45 3.55 -17.14
C LEU A 364 -20.94 4.95 -17.55
N GLU A 365 -21.99 5.04 -18.36
CA GLU A 365 -22.55 6.31 -18.87
C GLU A 365 -22.93 7.27 -17.75
N HIS A 366 -23.48 6.76 -16.65
CA HIS A 366 -23.81 7.56 -15.46
C HIS A 366 -22.55 8.20 -14.83
N VAL A 367 -21.42 7.47 -14.82
CA VAL A 367 -20.14 7.98 -14.32
C VAL A 367 -19.51 8.97 -15.30
N GLN A 368 -19.62 8.73 -16.61
CA GLN A 368 -19.20 9.69 -17.65
C GLN A 368 -19.95 11.01 -17.50
N LYS A 369 -21.26 10.96 -17.27
CA LYS A 369 -22.08 12.15 -17.05
C LYS A 369 -21.65 12.91 -15.79
N LEU A 370 -21.40 12.22 -14.66
CA LEU A 370 -20.82 12.86 -13.47
C LEU A 370 -19.49 13.56 -13.79
N VAL A 371 -18.55 12.90 -14.47
CA VAL A 371 -17.24 13.51 -14.79
C VAL A 371 -17.40 14.70 -15.72
N SER A 372 -18.36 14.67 -16.65
CA SER A 372 -18.64 15.81 -17.52
C SER A 372 -19.17 17.03 -16.75
N ILE A 373 -20.02 16.82 -15.74
CA ILE A 373 -20.52 17.88 -14.85
C ILE A 373 -19.37 18.41 -13.97
N ASP A 374 -18.67 17.51 -13.27
CA ASP A 374 -17.50 17.86 -12.43
C ASP A 374 -16.36 18.53 -13.22
N SER A 375 -16.30 18.40 -14.55
CA SER A 375 -15.29 19.07 -15.38
C SER A 375 -15.55 20.56 -15.56
N GLN A 376 -16.78 21.02 -15.34
CA GLN A 376 -17.20 22.40 -15.48
C GLN A 376 -17.04 23.20 -14.17
N HIS A 377 -16.74 22.51 -13.05
CA HIS A 377 -16.78 23.06 -11.69
C HIS A 377 -15.36 23.05 -11.09
N ASP A 378 -15.04 24.09 -10.31
CA ASP A 378 -13.77 24.14 -9.57
C ASP A 378 -13.88 23.29 -8.29
N LEU A 379 -15.02 23.40 -7.59
CA LEU A 379 -15.35 22.56 -6.43
C LEU A 379 -16.14 21.32 -6.86
N LYS A 380 -15.40 20.25 -7.14
CA LYS A 380 -15.95 19.00 -7.69
C LYS A 380 -16.65 18.13 -6.64
N LEU A 381 -17.74 17.48 -7.05
CA LEU A 381 -18.47 16.51 -6.22
C LEU A 381 -17.59 15.28 -5.93
N ALA A 382 -16.85 14.79 -6.93
CA ALA A 382 -15.98 13.62 -6.83
C ALA A 382 -14.55 13.93 -7.35
N PRO A 383 -13.71 14.67 -6.60
CA PRO A 383 -12.43 15.20 -7.09
C PRO A 383 -11.37 14.13 -7.42
N HIS A 384 -11.55 12.89 -6.96
CA HIS A 384 -10.63 11.78 -7.22
C HIS A 384 -10.88 11.08 -8.56
N ILE A 385 -12.09 11.17 -9.12
CA ILE A 385 -12.36 10.62 -10.46
C ILE A 385 -11.92 11.63 -11.53
N LYS A 386 -11.32 11.14 -12.61
CA LYS A 386 -10.77 11.94 -13.71
C LYS A 386 -11.11 11.25 -15.02
N GLU A 387 -11.13 12.02 -16.11
CA GLU A 387 -11.42 11.51 -17.45
C GLU A 387 -10.54 10.30 -17.84
N LYS A 388 -9.26 10.34 -17.49
CA LYS A 388 -8.32 9.23 -17.72
C LYS A 388 -8.71 7.90 -17.05
N HIS A 389 -9.55 7.93 -16.00
CA HIS A 389 -10.01 6.71 -15.32
C HIS A 389 -11.17 6.04 -16.06
N LEU A 390 -11.92 6.79 -16.88
CA LEU A 390 -13.00 6.27 -17.72
C LEU A 390 -12.46 5.59 -18.98
N ASN A 391 -11.37 6.15 -19.52
CA ASN A 391 -10.65 5.64 -20.68
C ASN A 391 -9.19 5.31 -20.32
N PRO A 392 -8.93 4.26 -19.52
CA PRO A 392 -7.60 3.97 -19.01
C PRO A 392 -6.64 3.50 -20.12
N SER A 393 -5.43 4.07 -20.16
CA SER A 393 -4.33 3.58 -20.99
C SER A 393 -3.89 2.17 -20.57
N HIS A 394 -2.97 1.54 -21.32
CA HIS A 394 -2.42 0.23 -20.93
C HIS A 394 -1.81 0.27 -19.51
N PHE A 395 -1.11 1.35 -19.16
CA PHE A 395 -0.52 1.50 -17.83
C PHE A 395 -1.58 1.77 -16.75
N ASP A 396 -2.59 2.60 -17.04
CA ASP A 396 -3.68 2.90 -16.09
C ASP A 396 -4.55 1.67 -15.80
N LYS A 397 -4.63 0.71 -16.74
CA LYS A 397 -5.30 -0.57 -16.52
C LYS A 397 -4.61 -1.40 -15.44
N MET A 398 -3.28 -1.28 -15.29
CA MET A 398 -2.53 -1.99 -14.27
C MET A 398 -2.59 -1.31 -12.90
N ASP A 399 -2.84 0.01 -12.88
CA ASP A 399 -2.99 0.80 -11.67
C ASP A 399 -4.29 0.48 -10.92
N VAL A 400 -4.13 0.19 -9.62
CA VAL A 400 -5.23 -0.06 -8.69
C VAL A 400 -5.89 1.26 -8.28
N GLY A 401 -5.12 2.37 -8.23
CA GLY A 401 -5.63 3.69 -7.86
C GLY A 401 -6.76 4.17 -8.77
N SER A 402 -6.59 3.99 -10.08
CA SER A 402 -7.62 4.24 -11.10
C SER A 402 -8.91 3.43 -10.86
N ALA A 403 -8.80 2.14 -10.52
CA ALA A 403 -9.97 1.31 -10.22
C ALA A 403 -10.66 1.73 -8.92
N TYR A 404 -9.89 2.05 -7.89
CA TYR A 404 -10.39 2.54 -6.61
C TYR A 404 -11.07 3.92 -6.72
N ALA A 405 -10.59 4.78 -7.61
CA ALA A 405 -11.20 6.08 -7.88
C ALA A 405 -12.58 5.96 -8.55
N LEU A 406 -12.74 5.04 -9.51
CA LEU A 406 -14.01 4.80 -10.21
C LEU A 406 -15.02 4.07 -9.33
N LEU A 407 -14.61 2.97 -8.70
CA LEU A 407 -15.46 2.13 -7.87
C LEU A 407 -15.48 2.63 -6.42
N ASN A 408 -15.62 3.94 -6.23
CA ASN A 408 -15.58 4.59 -4.92
C ASN A 408 -16.98 4.92 -4.40
N HIS A 409 -17.16 4.85 -3.09
CA HIS A 409 -18.38 5.34 -2.42
C HIS A 409 -18.69 6.81 -2.76
N ALA A 410 -17.68 7.67 -2.83
CA ALA A 410 -17.89 9.10 -3.13
C ALA A 410 -18.47 9.33 -4.54
N VAL A 411 -18.18 8.45 -5.49
CA VAL A 411 -18.76 8.50 -6.85
C VAL A 411 -20.24 8.12 -6.80
N GLY A 412 -20.60 7.07 -6.05
CA GLY A 412 -22.00 6.70 -5.81
C GLY A 412 -22.79 7.82 -5.13
N ALA A 413 -22.23 8.42 -4.07
CA ALA A 413 -22.84 9.55 -3.37
C ALA A 413 -23.05 10.77 -4.29
N ALA A 414 -22.07 11.10 -5.14
CA ALA A 414 -22.20 12.18 -6.11
C ALA A 414 -23.29 11.91 -7.15
N ILE A 415 -23.40 10.67 -7.65
CA ILE A 415 -24.48 10.29 -8.58
C ILE A 415 -25.86 10.44 -7.90
N ARG A 416 -26.02 9.97 -6.66
CA ARG A 416 -27.27 10.13 -5.90
C ARG A 416 -27.66 11.60 -5.73
N TYR A 417 -26.69 12.46 -5.42
CA TYR A 417 -26.90 13.90 -5.32
C TYR A 417 -27.39 14.49 -6.65
N LEU A 418 -26.73 14.17 -7.78
CA LEU A 418 -27.14 14.65 -9.10
C LEU A 418 -28.53 14.17 -9.53
N VAL A 419 -28.97 12.99 -9.07
CA VAL A 419 -30.35 12.53 -9.29
C VAL A 419 -31.35 13.34 -8.45
N GLN A 420 -31.02 13.66 -7.20
CA GLN A 420 -31.86 14.50 -6.34
C GLN A 420 -32.07 15.90 -6.91
N GLU A 421 -31.01 16.48 -7.49
CA GLU A 421 -31.06 17.78 -8.19
C GLU A 421 -31.71 17.72 -9.58
N GLY A 422 -32.19 16.55 -10.02
CA GLY A 422 -32.84 16.38 -11.33
C GLY A 422 -31.89 16.48 -12.53
N MET A 423 -30.57 16.47 -12.30
CA MET A 423 -29.55 16.56 -13.36
C MET A 423 -29.25 15.20 -14.00
N MET A 424 -29.62 14.09 -13.35
CA MET A 424 -29.43 12.73 -13.82
C MET A 424 -30.74 11.92 -13.64
N GLY A 425 -31.03 11.01 -14.57
CA GLY A 425 -32.23 10.17 -14.47
C GLY A 425 -32.12 9.13 -13.34
N GLU A 426 -33.28 8.68 -12.84
CA GLU A 426 -33.36 7.79 -11.68
C GLU A 426 -32.65 6.44 -11.91
N GLU A 427 -32.55 5.99 -13.16
CA GLU A 427 -31.79 4.79 -13.54
C GLU A 427 -30.35 4.79 -13.01
N ALA A 428 -29.74 5.96 -12.84
CA ALA A 428 -28.39 6.11 -12.32
C ALA A 428 -28.23 5.70 -10.85
N LEU A 429 -29.31 5.69 -10.07
CA LEU A 429 -29.31 5.20 -8.68
C LEU A 429 -28.87 3.72 -8.61
N THR A 430 -29.17 2.95 -9.65
CA THR A 430 -28.73 1.55 -9.78
C THR A 430 -27.22 1.46 -9.89
N THR A 431 -26.60 2.33 -10.70
CA THR A 431 -25.14 2.42 -10.79
C THR A 431 -24.54 2.87 -9.46
N ALA A 432 -25.09 3.91 -8.83
CA ALA A 432 -24.60 4.40 -7.54
C ALA A 432 -24.57 3.29 -6.47
N TRP A 433 -25.67 2.56 -6.33
CA TRP A 433 -25.78 1.42 -5.41
C TRP A 433 -24.74 0.33 -5.71
N PHE A 434 -24.51 0.01 -6.99
CA PHE A 434 -23.51 -0.99 -7.35
C PHE A 434 -22.08 -0.55 -7.03
N LEU A 435 -21.74 0.73 -7.25
CA LEU A 435 -20.41 1.26 -6.89
C LEU A 435 -20.19 1.17 -5.37
N GLU A 436 -21.21 1.50 -4.57
CA GLU A 436 -21.18 1.38 -3.11
C GLU A 436 -21.05 -0.07 -2.64
N LEU A 437 -21.76 -1.01 -3.28
CA LEU A 437 -21.66 -2.46 -3.04
C LEU A 437 -20.22 -2.95 -3.24
N VAL A 438 -19.63 -2.64 -4.40
CA VAL A 438 -18.26 -3.06 -4.73
C VAL A 438 -17.24 -2.39 -3.82
N PHE A 439 -17.43 -1.11 -3.49
CA PHE A 439 -16.56 -0.38 -2.58
C PHE A 439 -16.56 -0.96 -1.16
N LYS A 440 -17.75 -1.28 -0.62
CA LYS A 440 -17.90 -1.90 0.69
C LYS A 440 -17.26 -3.29 0.73
N TRP A 441 -17.46 -4.10 -0.30
CA TRP A 441 -16.77 -5.38 -0.45
C TRP A 441 -15.25 -5.21 -0.45
N PHE A 442 -14.73 -4.29 -1.27
CA PHE A 442 -13.29 -4.06 -1.37
C PHE A 442 -12.69 -3.57 -0.04
N SER A 443 -13.41 -2.71 0.68
CA SER A 443 -12.99 -2.18 2.00
C SER A 443 -12.88 -3.27 3.06
N LEU A 444 -13.80 -4.25 3.05
CA LEU A 444 -13.73 -5.43 3.93
C LEU A 444 -12.59 -6.35 3.52
N MET A 445 -12.45 -6.66 2.23
CA MET A 445 -11.41 -7.57 1.72
C MET A 445 -9.99 -7.00 1.82
N THR A 446 -9.86 -5.68 1.98
CA THR A 446 -8.57 -4.99 2.16
C THR A 446 -8.42 -4.34 3.54
N SER A 447 -9.21 -4.79 4.53
CA SER A 447 -9.25 -4.22 5.87
C SER A 447 -7.87 -4.26 6.56
N ARG A 448 -7.35 -3.09 6.97
CA ARG A 448 -6.08 -2.94 7.73
C ARG A 448 -6.26 -2.44 9.16
N THR A 449 -7.49 -2.04 9.53
CA THR A 449 -7.78 -1.44 10.84
C THR A 449 -8.73 -2.33 11.62
N ILE A 450 -8.59 -2.35 12.94
CA ILE A 450 -9.41 -3.20 13.84
C ILE A 450 -10.91 -2.89 13.66
N LYS A 451 -11.25 -1.64 13.31
CA LYS A 451 -12.64 -1.21 13.09
C LYS A 451 -13.32 -1.86 11.89
N LEU A 452 -12.55 -2.25 10.86
CA LEU A 452 -13.02 -2.88 9.63
C LEU A 452 -12.62 -4.35 9.51
N ALA A 453 -11.80 -4.86 10.44
CA ALA A 453 -11.39 -6.25 10.47
C ALA A 453 -12.57 -7.16 10.79
N MET A 454 -12.50 -8.41 10.32
CA MET A 454 -13.40 -9.46 10.80
C MET A 454 -13.02 -9.73 12.25
N SER A 455 -13.90 -9.47 13.21
CA SER A 455 -13.52 -9.37 14.61
C SER A 455 -14.66 -9.69 15.56
N GLU A 456 -14.39 -10.54 16.55
CA GLU A 456 -15.32 -10.85 17.64
C GLU A 456 -15.40 -9.73 18.68
N LEU A 457 -14.58 -8.67 18.56
CA LEU A 457 -14.63 -7.50 19.45
C LEU A 457 -15.94 -6.70 19.28
N ASN A 458 -16.61 -6.82 18.14
CA ASN A 458 -17.93 -6.25 17.90
C ASN A 458 -18.79 -7.26 17.11
N PRO A 459 -19.49 -8.17 17.81
CA PRO A 459 -20.23 -9.26 17.19
C PRO A 459 -21.27 -8.79 16.18
N THR A 460 -22.01 -7.71 16.48
CA THR A 460 -23.03 -7.16 15.56
C THR A 460 -22.42 -6.73 14.23
N LYS A 461 -21.31 -5.98 14.25
CA LYS A 461 -20.63 -5.57 13.02
C LYS A 461 -20.01 -6.73 12.28
N HIS A 462 -19.56 -7.75 13.01
CA HIS A 462 -19.04 -8.97 12.40
C HIS A 462 -20.13 -9.73 11.64
N GLU A 463 -21.29 -9.95 12.26
CA GLU A 463 -22.45 -10.58 11.63
C GLU A 463 -22.96 -9.79 10.42
N GLU A 464 -23.04 -8.46 10.53
CA GLU A 464 -23.37 -7.58 9.40
C GLU A 464 -22.38 -7.71 8.24
N ALA A 465 -21.08 -7.81 8.54
CA ALA A 465 -20.05 -8.00 7.52
C ALA A 465 -20.15 -9.39 6.88
N VAL A 466 -20.38 -10.45 7.66
CA VAL A 466 -20.58 -11.82 7.18
C VAL A 466 -21.80 -11.89 6.26
N ALA A 467 -22.96 -11.40 6.71
CA ALA A 467 -24.19 -11.39 5.93
C ALA A 467 -24.03 -10.60 4.62
N PHE A 468 -23.34 -9.46 4.68
CA PHE A 468 -23.03 -8.67 3.50
C PHE A 468 -22.13 -9.43 2.49
N LEU A 469 -21.09 -10.13 2.96
CA LEU A 469 -20.22 -10.92 2.08
C LEU A 469 -20.97 -12.11 1.47
N GLU A 470 -21.87 -12.76 2.20
CA GLU A 470 -22.75 -13.81 1.67
C GLU A 470 -23.69 -13.29 0.58
N GLU A 471 -24.23 -12.10 0.77
CA GLU A 471 -25.05 -11.41 -0.22
C GLU A 471 -24.26 -11.05 -1.48
N VAL A 472 -23.04 -10.53 -1.34
CA VAL A 472 -22.14 -10.28 -2.48
C VAL A 472 -21.91 -11.58 -3.28
N VAL A 473 -21.69 -12.72 -2.60
CA VAL A 473 -21.56 -14.03 -3.27
C VAL A 473 -22.84 -14.39 -4.04
N CYS A 474 -24.02 -14.13 -3.46
CA CYS A 474 -25.30 -14.39 -4.12
C CYS A 474 -25.47 -13.53 -5.38
N ILE A 475 -25.23 -12.23 -5.27
CA ILE A 475 -25.38 -11.26 -6.37
C ILE A 475 -24.39 -11.57 -7.51
N PHE A 476 -23.10 -11.73 -7.21
CA PHE A 476 -22.08 -12.01 -8.24
C PHE A 476 -22.24 -13.38 -8.90
N SER A 477 -22.93 -14.32 -8.24
CA SER A 477 -23.25 -15.61 -8.85
C SER A 477 -24.38 -15.54 -9.88
N ARG A 478 -25.20 -14.49 -9.87
CA ARG A 478 -26.42 -14.40 -10.71
C ARG A 478 -26.43 -13.22 -11.67
N LEU A 479 -25.65 -12.17 -11.40
CA LEU A 479 -25.55 -11.03 -12.31
C LEU A 479 -24.95 -11.46 -13.66
N SER A 480 -25.35 -10.77 -14.72
CA SER A 480 -24.81 -10.97 -16.07
C SER A 480 -23.92 -9.79 -16.46
N ILE A 481 -22.80 -10.06 -17.15
CA ILE A 481 -21.89 -9.02 -17.67
C ILE A 481 -21.77 -9.18 -19.18
N TYR A 482 -22.33 -8.24 -19.94
CA TYR A 482 -22.26 -8.27 -21.40
C TYR A 482 -22.42 -6.87 -22.00
N LYS A 483 -22.03 -6.73 -23.27
CA LYS A 483 -22.36 -5.55 -24.08
C LYS A 483 -23.57 -5.89 -24.96
N GLN A 484 -24.44 -4.93 -25.26
CA GLN A 484 -25.53 -5.16 -26.22
C GLN A 484 -25.02 -5.83 -27.51
N GLY A 485 -25.72 -6.87 -27.96
CA GLY A 485 -25.32 -7.71 -29.08
C GLY A 485 -24.32 -8.84 -28.75
N GLN A 486 -23.81 -8.92 -27.51
CA GLN A 486 -23.01 -10.06 -27.03
C GLN A 486 -23.87 -11.05 -26.27
N ARG A 487 -23.50 -12.33 -26.35
CA ARG A 487 -24.11 -13.38 -25.53
C ARG A 487 -23.76 -13.16 -24.05
N GLU A 488 -24.77 -13.32 -23.20
CA GLU A 488 -24.57 -13.39 -21.75
C GLU A 488 -23.58 -14.49 -21.40
N CYS A 489 -22.56 -14.14 -20.61
CA CYS A 489 -21.58 -15.12 -20.18
C CYS A 489 -21.02 -14.78 -18.80
N PHE A 490 -20.89 -15.84 -18.01
CA PHE A 490 -20.23 -15.81 -16.72
C PHE A 490 -18.75 -15.50 -16.89
N LYS A 491 -18.28 -14.44 -16.24
CA LYS A 491 -16.90 -13.94 -16.40
C LYS A 491 -15.97 -14.51 -15.33
N PRO A 492 -14.66 -14.65 -15.63
CA PRO A 492 -13.67 -15.05 -14.63
C PRO A 492 -13.67 -14.16 -13.38
N CYS A 493 -13.87 -12.86 -13.51
CA CYS A 493 -13.95 -11.95 -12.36
C CYS A 493 -15.09 -12.30 -11.39
N GLN A 494 -16.23 -12.81 -11.89
CA GLN A 494 -17.34 -13.29 -11.06
C GLN A 494 -16.95 -14.55 -10.29
N ALA A 495 -16.29 -15.50 -10.98
CA ALA A 495 -15.73 -16.69 -10.33
C ALA A 495 -14.76 -16.30 -9.19
N GLY A 496 -13.83 -15.39 -9.47
CA GLY A 496 -12.86 -14.93 -8.48
C GLY A 496 -13.50 -14.21 -7.30
N MET A 497 -14.47 -13.33 -7.57
CA MET A 497 -15.29 -12.69 -6.54
C MET A 497 -15.94 -13.69 -5.60
N ILE A 498 -16.56 -14.74 -6.15
CA ILE A 498 -17.21 -15.79 -5.36
C ILE A 498 -16.19 -16.60 -4.57
N VAL A 499 -15.10 -17.04 -5.22
CA VAL A 499 -14.04 -17.86 -4.59
C VAL A 499 -13.40 -17.10 -3.43
N THR A 500 -12.91 -15.88 -3.69
CA THR A 500 -12.26 -15.03 -2.67
C THR A 500 -13.18 -14.74 -1.51
N THR A 501 -14.44 -14.37 -1.77
CA THR A 501 -15.39 -14.00 -0.70
C THR A 501 -15.80 -15.19 0.14
N LYS A 502 -16.10 -16.34 -0.48
CA LYS A 502 -16.40 -17.58 0.28
C LYS A 502 -15.19 -18.10 1.05
N SER A 503 -13.98 -18.00 0.48
CA SER A 503 -12.76 -18.35 1.20
C SER A 503 -12.53 -17.43 2.39
N ALA A 504 -12.78 -16.11 2.25
CA ALA A 504 -12.74 -15.18 3.37
C ALA A 504 -13.70 -15.56 4.50
N LEU A 505 -14.94 -15.93 4.15
CA LEU A 505 -15.95 -16.41 5.11
C LEU A 505 -15.53 -17.70 5.83
N LYS A 506 -14.76 -18.58 5.17
CA LYS A 506 -14.22 -19.79 5.79
C LYS A 506 -12.98 -19.52 6.64
N LEU A 507 -12.08 -18.65 6.18
CA LEU A 507 -10.88 -18.28 6.92
C LEU A 507 -11.22 -17.51 8.20
N GLN A 508 -12.18 -16.58 8.15
CA GLN A 508 -12.62 -15.89 9.37
C GLN A 508 -13.19 -16.89 10.39
N GLN A 509 -13.95 -17.90 9.93
CA GLN A 509 -14.51 -18.93 10.80
C GLN A 509 -13.38 -19.75 11.45
N LEU A 510 -12.43 -20.20 10.65
CA LEU A 510 -11.25 -20.94 11.11
C LEU A 510 -10.46 -20.14 12.16
N TYR A 511 -10.09 -18.90 11.85
CA TYR A 511 -9.22 -18.12 12.73
C TYR A 511 -9.94 -17.60 13.99
N LEU A 512 -11.17 -17.10 13.86
CA LEU A 512 -11.90 -16.53 14.99
C LEU A 512 -12.52 -17.62 15.87
N GLN A 513 -13.18 -18.62 15.28
CA GLN A 513 -13.93 -19.62 16.04
C GLN A 513 -13.08 -20.81 16.46
N GLU A 514 -12.24 -21.36 15.57
CA GLU A 514 -11.45 -22.55 15.86
C GLU A 514 -10.10 -22.20 16.52
N LYS A 515 -9.38 -21.21 15.97
CA LYS A 515 -8.07 -20.77 16.48
C LYS A 515 -8.15 -19.68 17.56
N LYS A 516 -9.35 -19.15 17.85
CA LYS A 516 -9.60 -18.16 18.90
C LYS A 516 -8.83 -16.84 18.75
N PHE A 517 -8.56 -16.42 17.51
CA PHE A 517 -7.98 -15.11 17.25
C PHE A 517 -9.00 -14.01 17.51
N LYS A 518 -8.55 -12.85 17.99
CA LYS A 518 -9.44 -11.72 18.32
C LYS A 518 -10.02 -11.04 17.08
N PHE A 519 -9.21 -10.95 16.03
CA PHE A 519 -9.57 -10.33 14.77
C PHE A 519 -8.70 -10.88 13.64
N LEU A 520 -9.16 -10.69 12.40
CA LEU A 520 -8.48 -11.08 11.17
C LEU A 520 -8.48 -9.91 10.18
N PHE A 521 -7.29 -9.54 9.71
CA PHE A 521 -7.14 -8.54 8.65
C PHE A 521 -7.19 -9.21 7.28
N MET A 522 -8.27 -8.96 6.52
CA MET A 522 -8.37 -9.51 5.16
C MET A 522 -7.34 -8.90 4.19
N SER A 523 -6.73 -7.76 4.53
CA SER A 523 -5.57 -7.25 3.77
C SER A 523 -4.36 -8.20 3.76
N ARG A 524 -4.35 -9.24 4.60
CA ARG A 524 -3.32 -10.29 4.59
C ARG A 524 -3.58 -11.36 3.54
N THR A 525 -4.75 -11.29 2.90
CA THR A 525 -5.17 -12.19 1.82
C THR A 525 -5.02 -11.58 0.41
N THR A 526 -4.25 -10.50 0.28
CA THR A 526 -3.92 -9.86 -1.01
C THR A 526 -2.45 -10.05 -1.38
N GLN A 527 -2.10 -9.74 -2.62
CA GLN A 527 -0.75 -9.90 -3.17
C GLN A 527 0.12 -8.65 -3.08
N ASP A 528 -0.33 -7.59 -2.40
CA ASP A 528 0.37 -6.31 -2.25
C ASP A 528 1.83 -6.49 -1.80
N CYS A 529 2.11 -7.43 -0.90
CA CYS A 529 3.48 -7.63 -0.39
C CYS A 529 4.44 -8.21 -1.45
N LEU A 530 3.89 -8.95 -2.42
CA LEU A 530 4.60 -9.56 -3.53
C LEU A 530 4.76 -8.53 -4.67
N GLU A 531 3.73 -7.73 -4.97
CA GLU A 531 3.85 -6.58 -5.89
C GLU A 531 4.89 -5.55 -5.40
N ASN A 532 4.95 -5.31 -4.09
CA ASN A 532 5.99 -4.48 -3.47
C ASN A 532 7.40 -5.08 -3.65
N LEU A 533 7.54 -6.41 -3.55
CA LEU A 533 8.81 -7.08 -3.85
C LEU A 533 9.21 -6.85 -5.31
N PHE A 534 8.28 -7.01 -6.25
CA PHE A 534 8.55 -6.75 -7.67
C PHE A 534 8.94 -5.30 -7.91
N SER A 535 8.28 -4.35 -7.26
CA SER A 535 8.63 -2.93 -7.35
C SER A 535 10.06 -2.67 -6.88
N LEU A 536 10.49 -3.28 -5.77
CA LEU A 536 11.88 -3.18 -5.28
C LEU A 536 12.90 -3.75 -6.27
N ILE A 537 12.57 -4.86 -6.96
CA ILE A 537 13.45 -5.44 -7.98
C ILE A 537 13.53 -4.49 -9.21
N ARG A 538 12.39 -3.92 -9.61
CA ARG A 538 12.29 -3.01 -10.77
C ARG A 538 12.97 -1.66 -10.58
N GLN A 539 13.26 -1.24 -9.34
CA GLN A 539 13.94 0.04 -9.06
C GLN A 539 15.31 0.17 -9.76
N LYS A 540 16.04 -0.94 -9.93
CA LYS A 540 17.33 -0.93 -10.63
C LYS A 540 17.18 -1.05 -12.14
N ASN A 541 16.31 -1.96 -12.56
CA ASN A 541 16.02 -2.23 -13.96
C ASN A 541 14.53 -2.56 -14.08
N PRO A 542 13.72 -1.74 -14.80
CA PRO A 542 12.27 -1.94 -14.91
C PRO A 542 11.86 -3.33 -15.42
N VAL A 543 12.70 -3.96 -16.25
CA VAL A 543 12.49 -5.32 -16.77
C VAL A 543 13.82 -6.08 -16.67
N PRO A 544 14.16 -6.63 -15.49
CA PRO A 544 15.47 -7.22 -15.24
C PRO A 544 15.69 -8.47 -16.10
N ARG A 545 16.95 -8.80 -16.40
CA ARG A 545 17.31 -10.13 -16.95
C ARG A 545 17.30 -11.18 -15.82
N ALA A 546 17.40 -12.46 -16.19
CA ALA A 546 17.34 -13.57 -15.23
C ALA A 546 18.40 -13.47 -14.13
N LEU A 547 19.63 -13.07 -14.47
CA LEU A 547 20.69 -12.88 -13.48
C LEU A 547 20.42 -11.69 -12.54
N ASP A 548 20.01 -10.56 -13.10
CA ASP A 548 19.69 -9.35 -12.33
C ASP A 548 18.53 -9.58 -11.36
N PHE A 549 17.51 -10.30 -11.83
CA PHE A 549 16.37 -10.74 -11.03
C PHE A 549 16.83 -11.59 -9.85
N LYS A 550 17.59 -12.66 -10.12
CA LYS A 550 18.11 -13.57 -9.10
C LYS A 550 18.93 -12.83 -8.04
N VAL A 551 19.86 -11.99 -8.48
CA VAL A 551 20.74 -11.23 -7.57
C VAL A 551 19.91 -10.28 -6.70
N SER A 552 18.95 -9.56 -7.29
CA SER A 552 18.10 -8.63 -6.55
C SER A 552 17.19 -9.35 -5.56
N LEU A 553 16.54 -10.44 -6.00
CA LEU A 553 15.69 -11.27 -5.15
C LEU A 553 16.47 -11.85 -3.97
N ARG A 554 17.69 -12.37 -4.21
CA ARG A 554 18.59 -12.87 -3.15
C ARG A 554 18.90 -11.79 -2.13
N LEU A 555 19.31 -10.60 -2.55
CA LEU A 555 19.66 -9.51 -1.64
C LEU A 555 18.46 -9.06 -0.80
N ILE A 556 17.29 -8.89 -1.43
CA ILE A 556 16.07 -8.50 -0.72
C ILE A 556 15.66 -9.59 0.28
N THR A 557 15.69 -10.87 -0.13
CA THR A 557 15.30 -11.99 0.73
C THR A 557 16.24 -12.12 1.93
N LEU A 558 17.54 -11.95 1.74
CA LEU A 558 18.50 -11.92 2.85
C LEU A 558 18.25 -10.75 3.79
N SER A 559 17.94 -9.56 3.26
CA SER A 559 17.63 -8.39 4.09
C SER A 559 16.39 -8.60 4.99
N GLN A 560 15.43 -9.42 4.56
CA GLN A 560 14.21 -9.74 5.34
C GLN A 560 14.53 -10.56 6.60
N PHE A 561 15.59 -11.37 6.59
CA PHE A 561 16.06 -12.08 7.79
C PHE A 561 16.76 -11.17 8.79
N PHE A 562 17.37 -10.09 8.29
CA PHE A 562 18.13 -9.17 9.13
C PHE A 562 17.32 -7.97 9.61
N ALA A 563 16.11 -7.74 9.09
CA ALA A 563 15.21 -6.75 9.65
C ALA A 563 14.82 -7.18 11.08
N PRO A 564 15.06 -6.36 12.12
CA PRO A 564 14.60 -6.71 13.45
C PRO A 564 13.08 -6.91 13.43
N CYS A 565 12.60 -8.00 14.02
CA CYS A 565 11.18 -8.09 14.39
C CYS A 565 10.93 -6.96 15.39
N LYS A 566 10.31 -5.87 14.93
CA LYS A 566 9.82 -4.83 15.84
C LYS A 566 8.75 -5.49 16.70
N SER A 567 9.10 -5.86 17.93
CA SER A 567 8.10 -6.16 18.95
C SER A 567 7.20 -4.92 19.05
N GLY A 568 5.91 -5.11 18.75
CA GLY A 568 4.81 -4.21 19.10
C GLY A 568 4.87 -2.75 18.59
N SER A 569 3.81 -2.37 17.87
CA SER A 569 3.28 -1.01 17.70
C SER A 569 3.57 -0.33 16.33
N TYR A 570 2.50 -0.39 15.52
CA TYR A 570 2.06 0.44 14.39
C TYR A 570 2.95 0.73 13.16
N ASP A 571 2.22 0.72 12.04
CA ASP A 571 2.55 1.05 10.65
C ASP A 571 3.71 2.01 10.43
N GLU A 572 4.88 1.50 10.03
CA GLU A 572 5.76 2.24 9.13
C GLU A 572 6.48 1.27 8.18
N ASP A 573 6.33 1.54 6.88
CA ASP A 573 7.12 0.92 5.83
C ASP A 573 8.56 1.48 5.90
N PRO A 574 9.61 0.64 5.92
CA PRO A 574 11.00 1.11 5.86
C PRO A 574 11.30 2.06 4.68
N ALA A 575 10.46 2.06 3.63
CA ALA A 575 10.57 2.98 2.51
C ALA A 575 10.27 4.46 2.86
N GLU A 576 9.46 4.75 3.88
CA GLU A 576 9.12 6.14 4.26
C GLU A 576 10.31 6.90 4.86
N HIS A 577 11.20 6.20 5.54
CA HIS A 577 12.40 6.79 6.16
C HIS A 577 13.48 7.21 5.14
N LEU A 578 13.45 6.70 3.91
CA LEU A 578 14.39 7.09 2.85
C LEU A 578 13.94 8.36 2.10
N LEU A 579 12.64 8.65 2.08
CA LEU A 579 12.06 9.85 1.43
C LEU A 579 12.13 11.10 2.31
N SER A 580 12.16 10.95 3.64
CA SER A 580 12.34 12.08 4.56
C SER A 580 13.75 12.67 4.51
N TYR A 581 14.76 11.88 4.13
CA TYR A 581 16.15 12.34 4.00
C TYR A 581 16.42 13.13 2.69
N MET A 582 15.52 13.08 1.70
CA MET A 582 15.65 13.81 0.43
C MET A 582 14.91 15.17 0.39
N LYS A 583 14.31 15.61 1.51
CA LYS A 583 13.50 16.85 1.58
C LYS A 583 14.19 18.07 2.20
N THR A 584 15.49 18.02 2.48
CA THR A 584 16.22 19.21 2.97
C THR A 584 16.72 20.07 1.80
N LYS A 585 15.89 21.02 1.33
CA LYS A 585 16.36 22.15 0.52
C LYS A 585 17.02 23.22 1.43
N PRO A 586 18.06 23.94 0.96
CA PRO A 586 18.63 25.06 1.69
C PRO A 586 17.64 26.25 1.74
N PRO A 587 17.74 27.15 2.73
CA PRO A 587 16.82 28.27 2.90
C PRO A 587 17.05 29.32 1.79
N GLN A 588 16.00 29.63 1.02
CA GLN A 588 15.98 30.81 0.15
C GLN A 588 15.46 32.00 0.95
N GLN A 589 16.25 33.08 1.00
CA GLN A 589 15.85 34.38 1.52
C GLN A 589 14.78 34.99 0.61
N LYS A 590 13.66 35.43 1.20
CA LYS A 590 12.64 36.25 0.54
C LYS A 590 12.94 37.72 0.80
N THR A 591 13.12 38.50 -0.27
CA THR A 591 13.00 39.96 -0.25
C THR A 591 11.56 40.30 -0.67
N SER A 592 10.84 40.99 0.20
CA SER A 592 9.50 41.52 -0.03
C SER A 592 9.58 42.98 -0.46
N THR A 593 8.89 43.32 -1.56
CA THR A 593 8.42 44.67 -1.85
C THR A 593 6.92 44.56 -2.02
N ASP A 594 6.17 45.02 -1.02
CA ASP A 594 4.72 45.15 -1.07
C ASP A 594 4.38 46.46 -1.79
N GLU A 595 3.73 46.36 -2.95
CA GLU A 595 2.95 47.46 -3.52
C GLU A 595 1.47 47.15 -3.27
N ASP A 596 0.82 48.00 -2.47
CA ASP A 596 -0.62 47.95 -2.21
C ASP A 596 -1.38 48.25 -3.52
N SER A 597 -1.96 47.21 -4.12
CA SER A 597 -2.89 47.35 -5.23
C SER A 597 -4.30 47.01 -4.74
N GLU A 598 -5.11 48.04 -4.51
CA GLU A 598 -6.50 47.88 -4.06
C GLU A 598 -7.30 47.00 -5.03
N LEU A 599 -7.85 45.91 -4.51
CA LEU A 599 -8.75 45.03 -5.24
C LEU A 599 -10.12 45.68 -5.52
N PRO A 600 -10.62 45.67 -6.77
CA PRO A 600 -11.97 46.15 -7.08
C PRO A 600 -13.04 45.22 -6.49
N ASP A 601 -14.21 45.80 -6.20
CA ASP A 601 -15.40 45.10 -5.73
C ASP A 601 -15.73 43.91 -6.64
N CYS A 602 -15.84 42.72 -6.06
CA CYS A 602 -16.15 41.51 -6.80
C CYS A 602 -17.61 41.57 -7.31
N LEU A 603 -17.79 41.61 -8.63
CA LEU A 603 -19.08 41.32 -9.25
C LEU A 603 -19.49 39.89 -8.88
N LEU A 604 -20.63 39.76 -8.22
CA LEU A 604 -21.26 38.52 -7.73
C LEU A 604 -21.21 37.38 -8.76
N LYS A 605 -20.15 36.57 -8.71
CA LYS A 605 -20.21 35.20 -9.22
C LYS A 605 -20.97 34.38 -8.21
N SER A 606 -22.18 33.97 -8.56
CA SER A 606 -22.90 32.97 -7.78
C SER A 606 -22.26 31.61 -8.00
N ILE A 607 -21.78 30.98 -6.93
CA ILE A 607 -21.34 29.60 -6.94
C ILE A 607 -22.54 28.71 -7.26
N SER A 608 -22.34 27.69 -8.10
CA SER A 608 -23.39 26.72 -8.46
C SER A 608 -23.83 25.88 -7.25
N GLU A 609 -25.03 25.29 -7.27
CA GLU A 609 -25.54 24.53 -6.12
C GLU A 609 -24.68 23.28 -5.83
N GLU A 610 -24.12 22.66 -6.86
CA GLU A 610 -23.24 21.50 -6.78
C GLU A 610 -21.88 21.88 -6.15
N GLU A 611 -21.38 23.07 -6.47
CA GLU A 611 -20.17 23.62 -5.84
C GLU A 611 -20.44 24.04 -4.39
N LYS A 612 -21.62 24.58 -4.07
CA LYS A 612 -22.04 24.84 -2.68
C LYS A 612 -22.12 23.56 -1.86
N ALA A 613 -22.68 22.49 -2.41
CA ALA A 613 -22.72 21.18 -1.75
C ALA A 613 -21.30 20.61 -1.53
N SER A 614 -20.41 20.79 -2.51
CA SER A 614 -18.99 20.42 -2.39
C SER A 614 -18.26 21.27 -1.35
N LEU A 615 -18.51 22.58 -1.33
CA LEU A 615 -17.97 23.52 -0.36
C LEU A 615 -18.41 23.15 1.05
N HIS A 616 -19.69 22.81 1.24
CA HIS A 616 -20.22 22.41 2.56
C HIS A 616 -19.51 21.13 3.06
N TYR A 617 -19.23 20.16 2.19
CA TYR A 617 -18.46 18.97 2.54
C TYR A 617 -17.01 19.30 2.95
N VAL A 618 -16.33 20.19 2.21
CA VAL A 618 -14.96 20.63 2.54
C VAL A 618 -14.94 21.47 3.83
N ALA A 619 -15.92 22.34 4.00
CA ALA A 619 -16.11 23.16 5.19
C ALA A 619 -16.27 22.31 6.45
N GLY A 620 -16.99 21.18 6.36
CA GLY A 620 -17.10 20.22 7.47
C GLY A 620 -15.75 19.64 7.89
N TYR A 621 -14.85 19.40 6.95
CA TYR A 621 -13.47 18.97 7.25
C TYR A 621 -12.66 20.08 7.93
N ALA A 622 -12.76 21.32 7.44
CA ALA A 622 -12.11 22.47 8.05
C ALA A 622 -12.59 22.69 9.50
N ALA A 623 -13.90 22.73 9.73
CA ALA A 623 -14.52 22.87 11.05
C ALA A 623 -14.06 21.76 12.02
N ARG A 624 -13.99 20.51 11.54
CA ARG A 624 -13.47 19.38 12.33
C ARG A 624 -12.02 19.58 12.75
N ASN A 625 -11.18 20.07 11.85
CA ASN A 625 -9.76 20.32 12.15
C ASN A 625 -9.59 21.44 13.17
N VAL A 626 -10.35 22.53 13.06
CA VAL A 626 -10.35 23.61 14.07
C VAL A 626 -10.75 23.07 15.44
N ARG A 627 -11.85 22.30 15.52
CA ARG A 627 -12.31 21.70 16.79
C ARG A 627 -11.31 20.69 17.39
N LYS A 628 -10.50 20.03 16.55
CA LYS A 628 -9.45 19.12 17.03
C LYS A 628 -8.22 19.85 17.55
N LYS A 629 -7.87 20.99 16.95
CA LYS A 629 -6.66 21.76 17.29
C LYS A 629 -6.87 22.70 18.47
N HIS A 630 -8.08 23.25 18.62
CA HIS A 630 -8.39 24.27 19.61
C HIS A 630 -9.48 23.80 20.57
N THR A 631 -9.34 24.17 21.84
CA THR A 631 -10.40 24.03 22.85
C THR A 631 -11.37 25.18 22.69
N LEU A 632 -12.58 24.90 22.20
CA LEU A 632 -13.59 25.91 21.91
C LEU A 632 -14.67 25.91 22.99
N CYS A 633 -15.19 27.09 23.33
CA CYS A 633 -16.37 27.20 24.19
C CYS A 633 -17.65 26.74 23.45
N SER A 634 -18.76 26.62 24.16
CA SER A 634 -20.04 26.16 23.62
C SER A 634 -20.57 27.06 22.50
N SER A 635 -20.45 28.38 22.63
CA SER A 635 -20.86 29.35 21.60
C SER A 635 -20.01 29.23 20.34
N CYS A 636 -18.68 29.23 20.44
CA CYS A 636 -17.80 29.04 19.28
C CYS A 636 -18.01 27.67 18.61
N THR A 637 -18.34 26.63 19.38
CA THR A 637 -18.67 25.32 18.82
C THR A 637 -19.98 25.35 18.03
N ALA A 638 -21.01 26.02 18.55
CA ALA A 638 -22.29 26.20 17.85
C ALA A 638 -22.13 27.06 16.57
N CYS A 639 -21.24 28.06 16.60
CA CYS A 639 -20.91 28.85 15.42
C CYS A 639 -20.16 28.06 14.35
N LEU A 640 -19.51 26.93 14.65
CA LEU A 640 -18.81 26.12 13.65
C LEU A 640 -19.66 24.94 13.14
N VAL A 641 -20.47 24.36 14.01
CA VAL A 641 -21.14 23.08 13.73
C VAL A 641 -22.59 23.17 14.15
N ASP A 642 -23.49 22.96 13.20
CA ASP A 642 -24.90 22.76 13.45
C ASP A 642 -25.35 21.44 12.83
N LYS A 643 -25.69 20.47 13.68
CA LYS A 643 -26.15 19.15 13.24
C LYS A 643 -27.53 19.17 12.58
N ASN A 644 -28.30 20.24 12.79
CA ASN A 644 -29.64 20.39 12.27
C ASN A 644 -29.66 21.21 10.97
N ASN A 645 -28.53 21.84 10.60
CA ASN A 645 -28.45 22.58 9.35
C ASN A 645 -28.52 21.62 8.17
N LYS A 646 -29.57 21.79 7.35
CA LYS A 646 -29.79 20.99 6.14
C LYS A 646 -29.31 21.69 4.88
N ASN A 647 -29.05 23.00 4.91
CA ASN A 647 -28.74 23.77 3.72
C ASN A 647 -27.43 23.30 3.08
N HIS A 648 -27.48 22.90 1.81
CA HIS A 648 -26.37 22.38 1.01
C HIS A 648 -25.66 21.17 1.66
N SER A 649 -26.33 20.47 2.57
CA SER A 649 -25.76 19.38 3.37
C SER A 649 -25.96 17.99 2.76
N GLU A 650 -26.75 17.89 1.70
CA GLU A 650 -27.21 16.67 1.06
C GLU A 650 -26.03 15.78 0.64
N LEU A 651 -25.06 16.35 -0.08
CA LEU A 651 -23.84 15.64 -0.46
C LEU A 651 -23.04 15.17 0.75
N THR A 652 -22.94 15.98 1.81
CA THR A 652 -22.26 15.60 3.05
C THR A 652 -22.97 14.45 3.76
N ALA A 653 -24.31 14.43 3.75
CA ALA A 653 -25.10 13.33 4.27
C ALA A 653 -24.87 12.05 3.44
N LEU A 654 -24.92 12.15 2.11
CA LEU A 654 -24.72 11.03 1.18
C LEU A 654 -23.29 10.46 1.24
N LYS A 655 -22.27 11.29 1.50
CA LYS A 655 -20.88 10.83 1.68
C LYS A 655 -20.64 10.14 3.03
N SER A 656 -21.63 10.13 3.93
CA SER A 656 -21.53 9.46 5.22
C SER A 656 -21.60 7.93 5.08
N TYR A 657 -20.65 7.23 5.69
CA TYR A 657 -20.63 5.75 5.70
C TYR A 657 -21.65 5.11 6.64
N THR A 658 -22.31 5.89 7.48
CA THR A 658 -23.39 5.42 8.36
C THR A 658 -24.72 5.70 7.66
N GLY A 659 -25.50 4.65 7.36
CA GLY A 659 -26.85 4.83 6.83
C GLY A 659 -27.76 5.62 7.78
N ASP A 660 -28.96 5.97 7.33
CA ASP A 660 -29.91 6.90 7.98
C ASP A 660 -30.21 6.64 9.47
N LYS A 661 -29.90 5.45 9.99
CA LYS A 661 -30.13 5.04 11.38
C LYS A 661 -28.97 5.42 12.33
N GLY A 662 -27.81 5.82 11.82
CA GLY A 662 -26.64 6.21 12.61
C GLY A 662 -26.48 7.73 12.75
N LYS A 663 -25.89 8.20 13.86
CA LYS A 663 -25.44 9.60 13.94
C LYS A 663 -24.38 9.84 12.87
N ASN A 664 -24.63 10.74 11.92
CA ASN A 664 -23.66 11.10 10.89
C ASN A 664 -22.33 11.54 11.54
N PRO A 665 -21.21 10.83 11.32
CA PRO A 665 -19.91 11.18 11.89
C PRO A 665 -19.26 12.40 11.21
N LEU A 666 -19.77 12.83 10.06
CA LEU A 666 -19.32 14.03 9.37
C LEU A 666 -19.87 15.28 10.07
N PHE A 667 -19.12 16.37 9.98
CA PHE A 667 -19.50 17.63 10.61
C PHE A 667 -20.39 18.40 9.65
N MET A 668 -21.61 18.69 10.09
CA MET A 668 -22.50 19.64 9.41
C MET A 668 -22.15 21.04 9.88
N VAL A 669 -21.89 21.93 8.93
CA VAL A 669 -21.41 23.28 9.21
C VAL A 669 -22.60 24.16 9.56
N SER A 670 -22.43 25.08 10.50
CA SER A 670 -23.48 26.07 10.81
C SER A 670 -23.70 27.00 9.61
N ALA A 671 -24.89 27.61 9.51
CA ALA A 671 -25.14 28.60 8.46
C ALA A 671 -24.14 29.77 8.49
N PRO A 672 -23.80 30.38 9.65
CA PRO A 672 -22.80 31.46 9.71
C PRO A 672 -21.42 31.03 9.22
N CYS A 673 -20.95 29.83 9.60
CA CYS A 673 -19.65 29.34 9.16
C CYS A 673 -19.65 28.98 7.67
N PHE A 674 -20.78 28.53 7.13
CA PHE A 674 -20.91 28.25 5.71
C PHE A 674 -20.89 29.55 4.90
N THR A 675 -21.68 30.56 5.29
CA THR A 675 -21.69 31.87 4.62
C THR A 675 -20.31 32.54 4.61
N LEU A 676 -19.57 32.48 5.73
CA LEU A 676 -18.19 32.95 5.79
C LEU A 676 -17.31 32.27 4.72
N LEU A 677 -17.41 30.95 4.58
CA LEU A 677 -16.59 30.19 3.64
C LEU A 677 -17.05 30.37 2.18
N GLU A 678 -18.35 30.57 1.96
CA GLU A 678 -18.93 30.92 0.66
C GLU A 678 -18.41 32.28 0.20
N ASN A 679 -18.47 33.31 1.05
CA ASN A 679 -17.92 34.63 0.77
C ASN A 679 -16.41 34.56 0.46
N ALA A 680 -15.66 33.79 1.25
CA ALA A 680 -14.23 33.60 1.05
C ALA A 680 -13.92 32.92 -0.30
N GLU A 681 -14.72 31.93 -0.70
CA GLU A 681 -14.56 31.24 -1.99
C GLU A 681 -14.90 32.16 -3.17
N VAL A 682 -15.99 32.92 -3.09
CA VAL A 682 -16.35 33.92 -4.12
C VAL A 682 -15.23 34.95 -4.28
N PHE A 683 -14.71 35.45 -3.16
CA PHE A 683 -13.60 36.40 -3.14
C PHE A 683 -12.32 35.80 -3.75
N PHE A 684 -12.04 34.53 -3.48
CA PHE A 684 -10.94 33.79 -4.10
C PHE A 684 -11.12 33.66 -5.62
N GLN A 685 -12.27 33.19 -6.10
CA GLN A 685 -12.52 32.98 -7.54
C GLN A 685 -12.49 34.29 -8.36
N CYS A 686 -12.80 35.42 -7.74
CA CYS A 686 -12.72 36.73 -8.40
C CYS A 686 -11.28 37.22 -8.56
N ASN A 687 -10.37 36.75 -7.71
CA ASN A 687 -8.98 37.22 -7.61
C ASN A 687 -7.94 36.14 -7.93
N GLU A 688 -8.38 34.93 -8.28
CA GLU A 688 -7.52 33.77 -8.58
C GLU A 688 -6.41 34.12 -9.57
N LYS A 689 -6.75 34.76 -10.69
CA LYS A 689 -5.76 35.16 -11.70
C LYS A 689 -4.67 36.04 -11.11
N LYS A 690 -5.03 37.02 -10.28
CA LYS A 690 -4.08 37.94 -9.65
C LYS A 690 -3.15 37.21 -8.68
N LEU A 691 -3.69 36.28 -7.89
CA LEU A 691 -2.93 35.40 -7.00
C LEU A 691 -1.95 34.51 -7.77
N VAL A 692 -2.40 33.86 -8.85
CA VAL A 692 -1.57 32.95 -9.66
C VAL A 692 -0.48 33.72 -10.40
N THR A 693 -0.77 34.94 -10.88
CA THR A 693 0.24 35.80 -11.52
C THR A 693 1.13 36.54 -10.52
N SER A 694 1.01 36.25 -9.21
CA SER A 694 1.76 36.91 -8.13
C SER A 694 1.63 38.44 -8.12
N GLN A 695 0.50 38.96 -8.61
CA GLN A 695 0.17 40.39 -8.53
C GLN A 695 -0.25 40.78 -7.11
N ILE A 696 -0.73 39.81 -6.31
CA ILE A 696 -1.14 39.99 -4.92
C ILE A 696 -0.56 38.86 -4.08
N SER A 697 -0.05 39.21 -2.90
CA SER A 697 0.44 38.22 -1.93
C SER A 697 -0.72 37.59 -1.17
N LEU A 698 -0.56 36.34 -0.69
CA LEU A 698 -1.58 35.67 0.14
C LEU A 698 -1.86 36.43 1.45
N ASP A 699 -0.87 37.15 1.99
CA ASP A 699 -1.02 37.93 3.22
C ASP A 699 -1.87 39.19 2.97
N THR A 700 -1.60 39.88 1.86
CA THR A 700 -2.39 41.04 1.39
C THR A 700 -3.82 40.61 1.07
N PHE A 701 -3.99 39.49 0.37
CA PHE A 701 -5.29 38.93 0.01
C PHE A 701 -6.17 38.64 1.23
N GLY A 702 -5.60 38.05 2.29
CA GLY A 702 -6.32 37.77 3.52
C GLY A 702 -6.75 39.05 4.26
N LYS A 703 -5.90 40.07 4.28
CA LYS A 703 -6.22 41.38 4.88
C LYS A 703 -7.32 42.11 4.10
N GLU A 704 -7.29 42.06 2.77
CA GLU A 704 -8.31 42.68 1.92
C GLU A 704 -9.66 41.98 2.04
N TYR A 705 -9.69 40.64 2.14
CA TYR A 705 -10.93 39.91 2.42
C TYR A 705 -11.61 40.42 3.70
N LEU A 706 -10.82 40.53 4.78
CA LEU A 706 -11.31 41.01 6.09
C LEU A 706 -11.75 42.47 6.06
N LYS A 707 -11.11 43.31 5.23
CA LYS A 707 -11.52 44.71 5.01
C LYS A 707 -12.87 44.80 4.30
N ASN A 708 -13.12 43.92 3.33
CA ASN A 708 -14.33 43.93 2.51
C ASN A 708 -15.52 43.19 3.16
N HIS A 709 -15.27 42.32 4.15
CA HIS A 709 -16.31 41.54 4.84
C HIS A 709 -16.25 41.74 6.37
N PRO A 710 -16.41 42.98 6.89
CA PRO A 710 -16.32 43.26 8.32
C PRO A 710 -17.43 42.58 9.14
N SER A 711 -18.56 42.24 8.51
CA SER A 711 -19.68 41.51 9.13
C SER A 711 -19.40 40.04 9.41
N ASP A 712 -18.39 39.47 8.75
CA ASP A 712 -18.03 38.05 8.86
C ASP A 712 -17.06 37.78 10.04
N LEU A 713 -16.59 38.85 10.69
CA LEU A 713 -15.85 38.79 11.94
C LEU A 713 -16.83 38.69 13.11
N PRO A 714 -16.62 37.79 14.09
CA PRO A 714 -17.37 37.83 15.33
C PRO A 714 -17.10 39.18 16.03
N GLN A 715 -18.17 39.89 16.40
CA GLN A 715 -18.09 41.09 17.24
C GLN A 715 -17.43 40.82 18.58
#